data_AF-A0A939CL85-F1
#
_entry.id   AF-A0A939CL85-F1
#
_cell.length_a   1.000
_cell.length_b   1.000
_cell.length_c   1.000
_cell.angle_alpha   90.00
_cell.angle_beta   90.00
_cell.angle_gamma   90.00
#
_symmetry.space_group_name_H-M   'P 1'
#
loop_
_entity.id
_entity.type
_entity.pdbx_description
1 polymer ?
#
loop_
_entity_poly.entity_id
_entity_poly.type
_entity_poly.pdbx_seq_one_letter_code
_entity_poly.pdbx_strand_id
1 'polypeptide(L)'
;MFVRELCRHLGRPPYPKIFFEPNQVELGEIPIGYQHKLSLKISNNGRGFAWGDVINPNLPGLSVPEKFDSSTDTTFDINFDAIEVEPGDYQGSIFICLKEIEYTYRIPISYKITKLNISKPEKLDLGVISHGRHSFTRKLIITCESSGGRLKGIASTKMNEIEIRQHSSEGQSLEFSLTIDTTNLEAGNYNTEITIKTNTGKFQVSICFKKSLNCGTIILLTARICLPLGLVMFLIRYLLGNYLSVGLDDNWVLSYPPEVSQASYLPDFYPWFYLSIFGIPKVRIIYTIFGSLVCLICVFIFRNYLNSLKGKVKSELGIFYNSINELIESYNNRANGSNEWVDNLEDSPIKEMICILICWLTKTAFILLVLLWLIVFIFNLTINILAWIGSSFIIITDLTTYLFKTIGIEQPAFGWLAFGLFIGGAIGLIQSFKSIGQYSYLSRVYFIAIFIPFMLFMAGLITANFPDKIEFFPDTVLFDDFKSPSRNWNKDTLLSIKDGGLFHPGTKNNNFKLSIWGNKNQIFKDFDFSADVKKVNGTDDSAFGVIARTSKNNKSTVRQNFYYLLIKGNGEFAMGKLIASNKWEEKVGWQHSTSIKPGNNINRLRVVCNGKKVIGWINGQRVGIFEDDSYTSGKIGVISLRGSDDGAAVYFDNVIFKTKPE
;
A
#
# COMPACT_ATOMS: atom_id res chain seq x y z
N MET A 1 37.40 94.35 -33.02
CA MET A 1 37.42 94.94 -34.38
C MET A 1 38.52 95.99 -34.55
N PHE A 2 38.58 97.08 -33.77
CA PHE A 2 39.59 98.15 -33.90
C PHE A 2 41.05 97.66 -33.95
N VAL A 3 41.43 96.73 -33.06
CA VAL A 3 42.78 96.13 -33.01
C VAL A 3 43.12 95.31 -34.27
N ARG A 4 42.12 94.67 -34.90
CA ARG A 4 42.33 93.85 -36.10
C ARG A 4 42.57 94.72 -37.33
N GLU A 5 41.83 95.82 -37.45
CA GLU A 5 41.99 96.78 -38.56
C GLU A 5 43.34 97.50 -38.49
N LEU A 6 43.76 97.89 -37.27
CA LEU A 6 45.08 98.48 -37.03
C LEU A 6 46.22 97.52 -37.39
N CYS A 7 46.09 96.23 -37.06
CA CYS A 7 47.09 95.22 -37.42
C CYS A 7 47.18 95.04 -38.95
N ARG A 8 46.05 95.07 -39.66
CA ARG A 8 46.02 95.02 -41.14
C ARG A 8 46.74 96.22 -41.76
N HIS A 9 46.56 97.43 -41.21
CA HIS A 9 47.26 98.64 -41.66
C HIS A 9 48.78 98.61 -41.38
N LEU A 10 49.20 97.93 -40.30
CA LEU A 10 50.62 97.78 -39.92
C LEU A 10 51.31 96.55 -40.54
N GLY A 11 50.65 95.82 -41.44
CA GLY A 11 51.21 94.60 -42.04
C GLY A 11 51.44 93.45 -41.05
N ARG A 12 50.75 93.44 -39.91
CA ARG A 12 50.87 92.40 -38.86
C ARG A 12 49.65 91.47 -38.88
N PRO A 13 49.81 90.16 -38.61
CA PRO A 13 48.69 89.21 -38.63
C PRO A 13 47.68 89.54 -37.50
N PRO A 14 46.38 89.77 -37.83
CA PRO A 14 45.39 90.26 -36.86
C PRO A 14 44.65 89.17 -36.06
N TYR A 15 44.89 87.89 -36.35
CA TYR A 15 44.15 86.76 -35.80
C TYR A 15 44.98 85.94 -34.79
N PRO A 16 44.33 85.24 -33.83
CA PRO A 16 44.99 84.27 -32.98
C PRO A 16 45.61 83.15 -33.83
N LYS A 17 46.72 82.58 -33.33
CA LYS A 17 47.40 81.44 -33.96
C LYS A 17 47.45 80.32 -32.94
N ILE A 18 46.46 79.44 -33.00
CA ILE A 18 46.30 78.34 -32.06
C ILE A 18 47.15 77.16 -32.50
N PHE A 19 47.82 76.52 -31.56
CA PHE A 19 48.55 75.27 -31.76
C PHE A 19 48.13 74.29 -30.68
N PHE A 20 48.00 73.02 -31.08
CA PHE A 20 47.73 71.90 -30.20
C PHE A 20 49.01 71.07 -30.08
N GLU A 21 49.38 70.71 -28.85
CA GLU A 21 50.51 69.83 -28.58
C GLU A 21 50.04 68.61 -27.76
N PRO A 22 50.17 67.39 -28.30
CA PRO A 22 50.64 67.05 -29.65
C PRO A 22 49.67 67.52 -30.75
N ASN A 23 50.19 67.70 -31.97
CA ASN A 23 49.42 68.13 -33.14
C ASN A 23 48.72 66.97 -33.88
N GLN A 24 48.99 65.73 -33.48
CA GLN A 24 48.33 64.51 -33.92
C GLN A 24 48.19 63.54 -32.73
N VAL A 25 47.20 62.66 -32.78
CA VAL A 25 46.94 61.66 -31.74
C VAL A 25 47.07 60.26 -32.33
N GLU A 26 48.08 59.52 -31.90
CA GLU A 26 48.31 58.13 -32.29
C GLU A 26 48.27 57.26 -31.02
N LEU A 27 47.23 56.43 -30.88
CA LEU A 27 47.08 55.56 -29.70
C LEU A 27 47.69 54.17 -29.90
N GLY A 28 48.12 53.83 -31.12
CA GLY A 28 48.69 52.53 -31.45
C GLY A 28 47.65 51.39 -31.38
N GLU A 29 48.11 50.20 -31.01
CA GLU A 29 47.26 49.03 -30.79
C GLU A 29 46.73 49.01 -29.36
N ILE A 30 45.40 49.05 -29.22
CA ILE A 30 44.73 49.09 -27.93
C ILE A 30 43.59 48.05 -27.88
N PRO A 31 43.34 47.40 -26.74
CA PRO A 31 42.29 46.39 -26.63
C PRO A 31 40.88 46.99 -26.55
N ILE A 32 39.85 46.19 -26.87
CA ILE A 32 38.45 46.55 -26.56
C ILE A 32 38.33 46.91 -25.06
N GLY A 33 37.55 47.94 -24.76
CA GLY A 33 37.38 48.43 -23.39
C GLY A 33 38.55 49.25 -22.87
N TYR A 34 39.57 49.54 -23.66
CA TYR A 34 40.58 50.52 -23.29
C TYR A 34 39.94 51.89 -23.02
N GLN A 35 40.33 52.51 -21.91
CA GLN A 35 39.87 53.84 -21.53
C GLN A 35 41.06 54.76 -21.31
N HIS A 36 41.02 55.92 -21.94
CA HIS A 36 42.09 56.90 -21.81
C HIS A 36 41.56 58.32 -21.98
N LYS A 37 42.14 59.25 -21.22
CA LYS A 37 41.85 60.68 -21.35
C LYS A 37 43.13 61.36 -21.82
N LEU A 38 43.06 62.01 -22.98
CA LEU A 38 44.17 62.76 -23.56
C LEU A 38 43.87 64.24 -23.42
N SER A 39 44.85 65.03 -22.99
CA SER A 39 44.70 66.47 -22.88
C SER A 39 45.74 67.12 -23.79
N LEU A 40 45.29 67.69 -24.90
CA LEU A 40 46.17 68.42 -25.82
C LEU A 40 46.41 69.81 -25.28
N LYS A 41 47.66 70.21 -25.09
CA LYS A 41 47.98 71.55 -24.61
C LYS A 41 47.66 72.57 -25.70
N ILE A 42 46.90 73.61 -25.33
CA ILE A 42 46.55 74.70 -26.23
C ILE A 42 47.59 75.81 -26.04
N SER A 43 48.19 76.27 -27.14
CA SER A 43 49.06 77.46 -27.13
C SER A 43 48.61 78.45 -28.20
N ASN A 44 48.71 79.74 -27.89
CA ASN A 44 48.32 80.81 -28.79
C ASN A 44 49.50 81.76 -29.01
N ASN A 45 50.14 81.66 -30.17
CA ASN A 45 51.29 82.50 -30.53
C ASN A 45 50.86 83.72 -31.37
N GLY A 46 49.56 84.01 -31.41
CA GLY A 46 48.95 85.15 -32.11
C GLY A 46 48.40 86.20 -31.15
N ARG A 47 47.47 87.03 -31.64
CA ARG A 47 46.81 88.07 -30.83
C ARG A 47 45.32 87.78 -30.67
N GLY A 48 44.79 88.02 -29.47
CA GLY A 48 43.38 87.78 -29.12
C GLY A 48 43.08 86.32 -28.78
N PHE A 49 41.81 85.99 -28.55
CA PHE A 49 41.34 84.63 -28.26
C PHE A 49 40.61 84.04 -29.47
N ALA A 50 40.52 82.72 -29.51
CA ALA A 50 39.82 81.94 -30.53
C ALA A 50 38.73 81.10 -29.88
N TRP A 51 37.53 81.09 -30.47
CA TRP A 51 36.47 80.18 -30.06
C TRP A 51 35.71 79.68 -31.29
N GLY A 52 35.07 78.53 -31.17
CA GLY A 52 34.50 77.86 -32.32
C GLY A 52 33.73 76.60 -31.98
N ASP A 53 33.18 76.00 -33.03
CA ASP A 53 32.47 74.73 -32.96
C ASP A 53 33.43 73.60 -33.35
N VAL A 54 33.35 72.49 -32.60
CA VAL A 54 34.12 71.29 -32.86
C VAL A 54 33.23 70.31 -33.61
N ILE A 55 33.65 69.90 -34.80
CA ILE A 55 32.93 68.92 -35.59
C ILE A 55 33.29 67.54 -35.06
N ASN A 56 32.27 66.79 -34.65
CA ASN A 56 32.42 65.40 -34.20
C ASN A 56 33.11 64.58 -35.31
N PRO A 57 34.24 63.93 -35.03
CA PRO A 57 34.96 63.14 -36.03
C PRO A 57 34.22 61.86 -36.47
N ASN A 58 33.08 61.53 -35.86
CA ASN A 58 32.33 60.28 -36.05
C ASN A 58 33.22 59.03 -35.88
N LEU A 59 34.25 59.12 -35.03
CA LEU A 59 35.14 58.02 -34.71
C LEU A 59 34.58 57.22 -33.52
N PRO A 60 34.42 55.88 -33.62
CA PRO A 60 33.89 55.05 -32.56
C PRO A 60 34.68 55.14 -31.25
N GLY A 61 33.99 55.35 -30.13
CA GLY A 61 34.59 55.40 -28.79
C GLY A 61 35.28 56.72 -28.43
N LEU A 62 35.27 57.71 -29.31
CA LEU A 62 35.90 59.00 -29.08
C LEU A 62 34.85 60.07 -28.74
N SER A 63 35.08 60.79 -27.66
CA SER A 63 34.23 61.90 -27.20
C SER A 63 35.07 63.16 -27.04
N VAL A 64 34.61 64.24 -27.69
CA VAL A 64 35.27 65.56 -27.72
C VAL A 64 34.30 66.64 -27.28
N PRO A 65 34.78 67.76 -26.72
CA PRO A 65 33.96 68.93 -26.44
C PRO A 65 33.26 69.43 -27.70
N GLU A 66 31.99 69.84 -27.61
CA GLU A 66 31.25 70.39 -28.76
C GLU A 66 31.71 71.80 -29.15
N LYS A 67 32.31 72.52 -28.18
CA LYS A 67 32.78 73.89 -28.34
C LYS A 67 34.23 73.99 -27.91
N PHE A 68 34.92 74.95 -28.50
CA PHE A 68 36.29 75.30 -28.21
C PHE A 68 36.37 76.77 -27.80
N ASP A 69 37.04 77.10 -26.69
CA ASP A 69 37.32 78.48 -26.29
C ASP A 69 38.72 78.64 -25.68
N SER A 70 39.63 79.28 -26.42
CA SER A 70 41.02 79.48 -26.01
C SER A 70 41.19 80.56 -24.94
N SER A 71 40.13 81.23 -24.47
CA SER A 71 40.19 82.20 -23.37
C SER A 71 40.06 81.54 -22.01
N THR A 72 39.36 80.41 -21.96
CA THR A 72 39.11 79.62 -20.76
C THR A 72 39.92 78.33 -20.75
N ASP A 73 40.13 77.72 -21.92
CA ASP A 73 40.67 76.38 -22.02
C ASP A 73 42.19 76.42 -22.19
N THR A 74 42.90 75.76 -21.27
CA THR A 74 44.36 75.55 -21.36
C THR A 74 44.71 74.21 -22.01
N THR A 75 43.75 73.27 -22.03
CA THR A 75 43.85 71.98 -22.68
C THR A 75 42.58 71.66 -23.47
N PHE A 76 42.75 70.89 -24.53
CA PHE A 76 41.66 70.30 -25.29
C PHE A 76 41.59 68.81 -24.93
N ASP A 77 40.58 68.45 -24.13
CA ASP A 77 40.44 67.11 -23.58
C ASP A 77 39.70 66.19 -24.55
N ILE A 78 40.31 65.06 -24.89
CA ILE A 78 39.74 63.99 -25.71
C ILE A 78 39.54 62.78 -24.81
N ASN A 79 38.30 62.33 -24.66
CA ASN A 79 37.98 61.11 -23.91
C ASN A 79 37.84 59.95 -24.89
N PHE A 80 38.50 58.84 -24.57
CA PHE A 80 38.44 57.62 -25.34
C PHE A 80 37.92 56.47 -24.48
N ASP A 81 36.88 55.80 -24.97
CA ASP A 81 36.31 54.60 -24.38
C ASP A 81 35.95 53.58 -25.47
N ALA A 82 36.75 52.52 -25.56
CA ALA A 82 36.56 51.44 -26.53
C ALA A 82 35.63 50.31 -26.04
N ILE A 83 34.81 50.50 -25.00
CA ILE A 83 34.02 49.41 -24.38
C ILE A 83 33.02 48.75 -25.35
N GLU A 84 32.49 49.52 -26.30
CA GLU A 84 31.52 49.08 -27.32
C GLU A 84 32.05 49.24 -28.76
N VAL A 85 33.36 49.43 -28.93
CA VAL A 85 33.98 49.61 -30.25
C VAL A 85 34.38 48.27 -30.84
N GLU A 86 34.06 48.04 -32.11
CA GLU A 86 34.43 46.82 -32.82
C GLU A 86 35.94 46.77 -33.12
N PRO A 87 36.55 45.57 -33.24
CA PRO A 87 37.94 45.44 -33.69
C PRO A 87 38.15 45.98 -35.10
N GLY A 88 39.19 46.78 -35.29
CA GLY A 88 39.50 47.36 -36.59
C GLY A 88 40.52 48.49 -36.51
N ASP A 89 40.94 48.94 -37.70
CA ASP A 89 41.80 50.10 -37.87
C ASP A 89 40.93 51.34 -38.09
N TYR A 90 41.09 52.35 -37.24
CA TYR A 90 40.33 53.58 -37.29
C TYR A 90 41.25 54.77 -37.52
N GLN A 91 40.90 55.59 -38.51
CA GLN A 91 41.61 56.81 -38.84
C GLN A 91 40.62 57.91 -39.17
N GLY A 92 40.87 59.12 -38.66
CA GLY A 92 40.02 60.27 -38.91
C GLY A 92 40.66 61.56 -38.48
N SER A 93 39.87 62.61 -38.34
CA SER A 93 40.38 63.91 -37.89
C SER A 93 39.31 64.70 -37.16
N ILE A 94 39.68 65.34 -36.06
CA ILE A 94 38.84 66.35 -35.41
C ILE A 94 39.02 67.66 -36.19
N PHE A 95 37.90 68.30 -36.53
CA PHE A 95 37.90 69.61 -37.16
C PHE A 95 37.39 70.66 -36.18
N ILE A 96 38.17 71.73 -35.99
CA ILE A 96 37.79 72.87 -35.14
C ILE A 96 37.60 74.09 -36.04
N CYS A 97 36.35 74.53 -36.15
CA CYS A 97 35.95 75.66 -36.97
C CYS A 97 35.88 76.92 -36.10
N LEU A 98 36.89 77.78 -36.22
CA LEU A 98 36.94 79.02 -35.46
C LEU A 98 36.03 80.09 -36.06
N LYS A 99 35.30 80.83 -35.22
CA LYS A 99 34.47 81.93 -35.69
C LYS A 99 35.34 83.07 -36.21
N GLU A 100 34.92 83.66 -37.33
CA GLU A 100 35.57 84.83 -37.97
C GLU A 100 37.01 84.59 -38.51
N ILE A 101 37.41 83.32 -38.65
CA ILE A 101 38.69 82.90 -39.23
C ILE A 101 38.37 81.84 -40.30
N GLU A 102 38.81 82.04 -41.55
CA GLU A 102 38.54 81.13 -42.68
C GLU A 102 39.35 79.82 -42.63
N TYR A 103 40.04 79.53 -41.53
CA TYR A 103 40.91 78.38 -41.38
C TYR A 103 40.34 77.39 -40.35
N THR A 104 40.18 76.13 -40.78
CA THR A 104 39.76 75.02 -39.93
C THR A 104 41.00 74.26 -39.45
N TYR A 105 41.12 74.07 -38.13
CA TYR A 105 42.19 73.23 -37.58
C TYR A 105 41.82 71.76 -37.69
N ARG A 106 42.78 70.96 -38.16
CA ARG A 106 42.64 69.52 -38.33
C ARG A 106 43.60 68.81 -37.38
N ILE A 107 43.08 67.99 -36.48
CA ILE A 107 43.87 67.13 -35.59
C ILE A 107 43.69 65.68 -36.07
N PRO A 108 44.68 65.08 -36.75
CA PRO A 108 44.61 63.68 -37.17
C PRO A 108 44.58 62.74 -35.96
N ILE A 109 43.75 61.71 -36.03
CA ILE A 109 43.63 60.67 -35.00
C ILE A 109 43.71 59.30 -35.66
N SER A 110 44.54 58.41 -35.12
CA SER A 110 44.60 57.01 -35.52
C SER A 110 44.76 56.06 -34.33
N TYR A 111 44.07 54.92 -34.40
CA TYR A 111 44.14 53.84 -33.40
C TYR A 111 43.67 52.52 -34.00
N LYS A 112 44.16 51.41 -33.44
CA LYS A 112 43.77 50.05 -33.83
C LYS A 112 43.18 49.32 -32.64
N ILE A 113 41.93 48.87 -32.76
CA ILE A 113 41.26 48.08 -31.72
C ILE A 113 41.53 46.59 -31.93
N THR A 114 42.16 45.95 -30.93
CA THR A 114 42.41 44.51 -30.91
C THR A 114 41.36 43.76 -30.09
N LYS A 115 41.08 42.52 -30.47
CA LYS A 115 40.21 41.61 -29.69
C LYS A 115 40.80 41.34 -28.31
N LEU A 116 39.94 41.10 -27.32
CA LEU A 116 40.35 40.68 -25.99
C LEU A 116 40.65 39.19 -25.94
N ASN A 117 41.71 38.84 -25.22
CA ASN A 117 41.95 37.48 -24.75
C ASN A 117 41.25 37.29 -23.40
N ILE A 118 40.51 36.19 -23.28
CA ILE A 118 39.63 35.95 -22.13
C ILE A 118 39.90 34.55 -21.60
N SER A 119 40.09 34.46 -20.29
CA SER A 119 40.12 33.20 -19.57
C SER A 119 38.77 32.95 -18.90
N LYS A 120 38.20 31.78 -19.18
CA LYS A 120 36.90 31.30 -18.67
C LYS A 120 36.99 29.81 -18.32
N PRO A 121 36.22 29.32 -17.33
CA PRO A 121 36.08 27.89 -17.11
C PRO A 121 35.33 27.24 -18.29
N GLU A 122 35.81 26.08 -18.77
CA GLU A 122 35.08 25.27 -19.76
C GLU A 122 33.87 24.57 -19.12
N LYS A 123 34.06 24.06 -17.90
CA LYS A 123 33.06 23.33 -17.15
C LYS A 123 33.10 23.73 -15.67
N LEU A 124 31.93 23.97 -15.10
CA LEU A 124 31.73 24.23 -13.68
C LEU A 124 31.00 23.04 -13.04
N ASP A 125 31.73 22.24 -12.26
CA ASP A 125 31.14 21.17 -11.47
C ASP A 125 30.77 21.70 -10.08
N LEU A 126 29.48 21.67 -9.75
CA LEU A 126 28.94 22.09 -8.45
C LEU A 126 28.78 20.90 -7.49
N GLY A 127 29.11 19.69 -7.94
CA GLY A 127 29.07 18.48 -7.14
C GLY A 127 27.64 18.04 -6.82
N VAL A 128 27.47 17.46 -5.63
CA VAL A 128 26.18 16.97 -5.14
C VAL A 128 25.45 18.08 -4.41
N ILE A 129 24.23 18.41 -4.86
CA ILE A 129 23.38 19.43 -4.26
C ILE A 129 22.20 18.73 -3.60
N SER A 130 22.04 18.97 -2.29
CA SER A 130 20.91 18.49 -1.52
C SER A 130 19.61 19.21 -1.90
N HIS A 131 18.48 18.65 -1.47
CA HIS A 131 17.18 19.29 -1.65
C HIS A 131 17.12 20.66 -0.94
N GLY A 132 16.67 21.68 -1.65
CA GLY A 132 16.55 23.06 -1.17
C GLY A 132 17.28 24.07 -2.04
N ARG A 133 17.41 25.30 -1.52
CA ARG A 133 18.07 26.42 -2.20
C ARG A 133 19.52 26.54 -1.75
N HIS A 134 20.45 26.54 -2.70
CA HIS A 134 21.89 26.58 -2.44
C HIS A 134 22.55 27.70 -3.23
N SER A 135 23.31 28.55 -2.56
CA SER A 135 24.05 29.65 -3.17
C SER A 135 25.55 29.35 -3.25
N PHE A 136 26.10 29.58 -4.43
CA PHE A 136 27.49 29.39 -4.78
C PHE A 136 28.09 30.76 -5.14
N THR A 137 28.81 31.34 -4.18
CA THR A 137 29.35 32.69 -4.31
C THR A 137 30.59 32.72 -5.21
N ARG A 138 30.63 33.65 -6.18
CA ARG A 138 31.79 33.92 -7.06
C ARG A 138 32.42 32.67 -7.70
N LYS A 139 31.60 31.69 -8.07
CA LYS A 139 32.06 30.43 -8.67
C LYS A 139 32.28 30.52 -10.18
N LEU A 140 31.62 31.45 -10.84
CA LEU A 140 31.78 31.70 -12.27
C LEU A 140 32.50 33.04 -12.44
N ILE A 141 33.78 32.98 -12.81
CA ILE A 141 34.65 34.14 -13.00
C ILE A 141 35.15 34.13 -14.44
N ILE A 142 35.06 35.28 -15.10
CA ILE A 142 35.62 35.51 -16.43
C ILE A 142 36.63 36.63 -16.30
N THR A 143 37.84 36.42 -16.81
CA THR A 143 38.94 37.36 -16.66
C THR A 143 39.46 37.81 -18.02
N CYS A 144 39.71 39.11 -18.13
CA CYS A 144 40.39 39.72 -19.26
C CYS A 144 41.91 39.57 -19.07
N GLU A 145 42.58 38.91 -20.01
CA GLU A 145 44.04 38.74 -19.98
C GLU A 145 44.77 39.89 -20.69
N SER A 146 44.08 40.62 -21.57
CA SER A 146 44.64 41.77 -22.27
C SER A 146 44.84 42.95 -21.31
N SER A 147 46.09 43.39 -21.14
CA SER A 147 46.42 44.56 -20.31
C SER A 147 45.65 45.81 -20.74
N GLY A 148 44.95 46.47 -19.82
CA GLY A 148 44.16 47.67 -20.09
C GLY A 148 42.79 47.42 -20.76
N GLY A 149 42.45 46.16 -21.08
CA GLY A 149 41.14 45.80 -21.62
C GLY A 149 40.07 45.71 -20.53
N ARG A 150 38.82 46.03 -20.88
CA ARG A 150 37.66 45.91 -19.97
C ARG A 150 36.57 45.05 -20.61
N LEU A 151 36.05 44.12 -19.82
CA LEU A 151 34.91 43.30 -20.16
C LEU A 151 33.63 43.98 -19.68
N LYS A 152 32.61 43.94 -20.54
CA LYS A 152 31.23 44.27 -20.22
C LYS A 152 30.37 43.12 -20.67
N GLY A 153 29.48 42.62 -19.81
CA GLY A 153 28.65 41.50 -20.19
C GLY A 153 27.58 41.12 -19.19
N ILE A 154 26.64 40.29 -19.63
CA ILE A 154 25.53 39.78 -18.85
C ILE A 154 25.46 38.26 -19.05
N ALA A 155 25.20 37.54 -17.97
CA ALA A 155 24.98 36.10 -17.99
C ALA A 155 23.47 35.78 -17.97
N SER A 156 23.07 34.76 -18.71
CA SER A 156 21.71 34.23 -18.73
C SER A 156 21.71 32.70 -18.79
N THR A 157 20.64 32.10 -18.29
CA THR A 157 20.43 30.65 -18.26
C THR A 157 19.08 30.30 -18.86
N LYS A 158 18.96 29.12 -19.45
CA LYS A 158 17.69 28.56 -19.91
C LYS A 158 16.95 27.80 -18.79
N MET A 159 17.65 27.46 -17.71
CA MET A 159 17.13 26.68 -16.59
C MET A 159 16.57 27.64 -15.53
N ASN A 160 15.27 27.57 -15.28
CA ASN A 160 14.55 28.48 -14.37
C ASN A 160 14.97 28.32 -12.90
N GLU A 161 15.47 27.14 -12.55
CA GLU A 161 15.91 26.78 -11.20
C GLU A 161 17.28 27.38 -10.85
N ILE A 162 17.96 28.00 -11.81
CA ILE A 162 19.25 28.68 -11.62
C ILE A 162 19.02 30.18 -11.70
N GLU A 163 19.28 30.87 -10.60
CA GLU A 163 19.33 32.32 -10.53
C GLU A 163 20.79 32.78 -10.58
N ILE A 164 21.08 33.75 -11.44
CA ILE A 164 22.41 34.31 -11.60
C ILE A 164 22.43 35.72 -11.02
N ARG A 165 23.34 35.95 -10.07
CA ARG A 165 23.59 37.28 -9.50
C ARG A 165 24.95 37.77 -9.93
N GLN A 166 24.97 38.89 -10.65
CA GLN A 166 26.18 39.56 -11.11
C GLN A 166 26.68 40.56 -10.06
N HIS A 167 28.00 40.60 -9.82
CA HIS A 167 28.61 41.52 -8.86
C HIS A 167 29.20 42.77 -9.52
N SER A 168 29.68 42.67 -10.76
CA SER A 168 30.25 43.76 -11.55
C SER A 168 29.67 43.76 -12.96
N SER A 169 29.16 44.91 -13.43
CA SER A 169 28.66 45.06 -14.82
C SER A 169 29.80 45.18 -15.84
N GLU A 170 30.91 45.79 -15.40
CA GLU A 170 32.06 46.16 -16.22
C GLU A 170 33.35 46.05 -15.39
N GLY A 171 34.46 45.68 -16.02
CA GLY A 171 35.78 45.66 -15.37
C GLY A 171 36.76 44.67 -15.98
N GLN A 172 37.89 44.42 -15.31
CA GLN A 172 38.88 43.44 -15.74
C GLN A 172 38.40 41.99 -15.53
N SER A 173 37.48 41.77 -14.60
CA SER A 173 36.84 40.49 -14.35
C SER A 173 35.33 40.65 -14.11
N LEU A 174 34.57 39.71 -14.66
CA LEU A 174 33.13 39.57 -14.39
C LEU A 174 32.92 38.40 -13.44
N GLU A 175 32.33 38.68 -12.28
CA GLU A 175 32.05 37.68 -11.25
C GLU A 175 30.55 37.42 -11.10
N PHE A 176 30.17 36.15 -11.16
CA PHE A 176 28.79 35.70 -11.02
C PHE A 176 28.65 34.71 -9.87
N SER A 177 27.66 34.97 -9.01
CA SER A 177 27.14 34.01 -8.03
C SER A 177 25.97 33.25 -8.62
N LEU A 178 25.89 31.96 -8.33
CA LEU A 178 24.82 31.08 -8.79
C LEU A 178 23.98 30.64 -7.60
N THR A 179 22.67 30.78 -7.68
CA THR A 179 21.75 30.21 -6.69
C THR A 179 20.90 29.16 -7.38
N ILE A 180 20.96 27.92 -6.90
CA ILE A 180 20.20 26.80 -7.46
C ILE A 180 19.11 26.40 -6.49
N ASP A 181 17.86 26.48 -6.94
CA ASP A 181 16.70 25.97 -6.21
C ASP A 181 16.34 24.57 -6.70
N THR A 182 16.72 23.56 -5.92
CA THR A 182 16.47 22.16 -6.29
C THR A 182 15.11 21.66 -5.81
N THR A 183 14.25 22.49 -5.21
CA THR A 183 12.98 22.02 -4.61
C THR A 183 12.12 21.22 -5.59
N ASN A 184 11.95 21.75 -6.81
CA ASN A 184 11.08 21.16 -7.84
C ASN A 184 11.80 20.25 -8.85
N LEU A 185 13.11 20.04 -8.71
CA LEU A 185 13.87 19.18 -9.62
C LEU A 185 13.67 17.68 -9.31
N GLU A 186 13.83 16.79 -10.29
CA GLU A 186 13.95 15.35 -10.01
C GLU A 186 15.36 15.00 -9.51
N ALA A 187 15.51 13.94 -8.71
CA ALA A 187 16.84 13.48 -8.32
C ALA A 187 17.55 12.86 -9.52
N GLY A 188 18.75 13.34 -9.83
CA GLY A 188 19.46 12.95 -11.04
C GLY A 188 20.69 13.81 -11.34
N ASN A 189 21.30 13.54 -12.49
CA ASN A 189 22.42 14.32 -13.00
C ASN A 189 21.88 15.41 -13.94
N TYR A 190 22.27 16.65 -13.68
CA TYR A 190 21.91 17.81 -14.48
C TYR A 190 23.15 18.32 -15.20
N ASN A 191 23.00 18.50 -16.52
CA ASN A 191 23.98 19.18 -17.36
C ASN A 191 23.26 20.30 -18.11
N THR A 192 23.65 21.54 -17.84
CA THR A 192 23.02 22.74 -18.41
C THR A 192 24.09 23.74 -18.80
N GLU A 193 23.73 24.80 -19.50
CA GLU A 193 24.67 25.80 -19.99
C GLU A 193 24.25 27.20 -19.54
N ILE A 194 25.21 27.96 -19.02
CA ILE A 194 25.06 29.41 -18.86
C ILE A 194 25.64 30.09 -20.10
N THR A 195 24.82 30.93 -20.70
CA THR A 195 25.20 31.80 -21.80
C THR A 195 25.68 33.14 -21.26
N ILE A 196 26.84 33.58 -21.69
CA ILE A 196 27.41 34.86 -21.26
C ILE A 196 27.63 35.70 -22.51
N LYS A 197 26.90 36.80 -22.61
CA LYS A 197 27.06 37.78 -23.70
C LYS A 197 27.99 38.87 -23.20
N THR A 198 29.10 39.07 -23.88
CA THR A 198 30.08 40.13 -23.58
C THR A 198 30.31 41.02 -24.79
N ASN A 199 31.00 42.14 -24.59
CA ASN A 199 31.50 43.03 -25.65
C ASN A 199 32.49 42.39 -26.64
N THR A 200 32.89 41.13 -26.41
CA THR A 200 33.83 40.38 -27.28
C THR A 200 33.16 39.23 -28.02
N GLY A 201 31.90 38.95 -27.69
CA GLY A 201 31.15 37.82 -28.22
C GLY A 201 30.35 37.09 -27.15
N LYS A 202 29.75 35.98 -27.59
CA LYS A 202 28.89 35.11 -26.78
C LYS A 202 29.62 33.83 -26.43
N PHE A 203 29.64 33.50 -25.14
CA PHE A 203 30.27 32.29 -24.61
C PHE A 203 29.25 31.39 -23.92
N GLN A 204 29.54 30.10 -23.89
CA GLN A 204 28.79 29.11 -23.13
C GLN A 204 29.73 28.45 -22.11
N VAL A 205 29.22 28.26 -20.90
CA VAL A 205 29.89 27.53 -19.82
C VAL A 205 28.96 26.41 -19.36
N SER A 206 29.43 25.17 -19.45
CA SER A 206 28.66 24.01 -19.01
C SER A 206 28.68 23.91 -17.50
N ILE A 207 27.52 23.70 -16.89
CA ILE A 207 27.32 23.48 -15.47
C ILE A 207 26.84 22.05 -15.25
N CYS A 208 27.53 21.33 -14.38
CA CYS A 208 27.16 19.99 -13.97
C CYS A 208 26.91 19.93 -12.47
N PHE A 209 25.82 19.26 -12.08
CA PHE A 209 25.55 18.94 -10.69
C PHE A 209 24.69 17.69 -10.57
N LYS A 210 24.74 17.04 -9.41
CA LYS A 210 23.90 15.88 -9.10
C LYS A 210 22.94 16.24 -7.97
N LYS A 211 21.64 16.13 -8.20
CA LYS A 211 20.63 16.23 -7.14
C LYS A 211 20.48 14.88 -6.44
N SER A 212 20.72 14.84 -5.13
CA SER A 212 20.51 13.64 -4.33
C SER A 212 19.03 13.45 -3.95
N LEU A 213 18.63 12.21 -3.69
CA LEU A 213 17.33 11.91 -3.07
C LEU A 213 17.30 12.42 -1.64
N ASN A 214 16.14 12.90 -1.18
CA ASN A 214 15.94 13.23 0.22
C ASN A 214 15.62 11.95 1.02
N CYS A 215 16.65 11.14 1.28
CA CYS A 215 16.50 9.85 1.94
C CYS A 215 15.88 9.96 3.34
N GLY A 216 16.18 11.03 4.10
CA GLY A 216 15.61 11.22 5.43
C GLY A 216 14.08 11.31 5.40
N THR A 217 13.53 12.14 4.50
CA THR A 217 12.07 12.25 4.31
C THR A 217 11.46 10.96 3.80
N ILE A 218 12.10 10.27 2.85
CA ILE A 218 11.63 8.99 2.31
C ILE A 218 11.56 7.93 3.42
N ILE A 219 12.62 7.78 4.22
CA ILE A 219 12.67 6.80 5.30
C ILE A 219 11.59 7.09 6.34
N LEU A 220 11.46 8.34 6.78
CA LEU A 220 10.49 8.73 7.80
C LEU A 220 9.04 8.47 7.35
N LEU A 221 8.69 8.90 6.13
CA LEU A 221 7.35 8.70 5.58
C LEU A 221 7.05 7.22 5.31
N THR A 222 8.04 6.46 4.84
CA THR A 222 7.88 5.02 4.60
C THR A 222 7.70 4.26 5.91
N ALA A 223 8.50 4.57 6.95
CA ALA A 223 8.42 3.93 8.26
C ALA A 223 7.06 4.11 8.94
N ARG A 224 6.42 5.28 8.76
CA ARG A 224 5.08 5.59 9.30
C ARG A 224 3.99 4.64 8.82
N ILE A 225 4.15 4.01 7.66
CA ILE A 225 3.17 3.07 7.08
C ILE A 225 3.66 1.63 7.25
N CYS A 226 4.96 1.40 7.05
CA CYS A 226 5.59 0.09 7.15
C CYS A 226 5.39 -0.57 8.53
N LEU A 227 5.79 0.11 9.60
CA LEU A 227 5.78 -0.48 10.95
C LEU A 227 4.36 -0.82 11.44
N PRO A 228 3.36 0.09 11.34
CA PRO A 228 2.01 -0.23 11.79
C PRO A 228 1.38 -1.37 10.98
N LEU A 229 1.57 -1.40 9.65
CA LEU A 229 0.98 -2.45 8.83
C LEU A 229 1.56 -3.83 9.17
N GLY A 230 2.88 -3.93 9.34
CA GLY A 230 3.54 -5.14 9.79
C GLY A 230 2.99 -5.64 11.14
N LEU A 231 2.92 -4.74 12.14
CA LEU A 231 2.40 -5.07 13.47
C LEU A 231 0.93 -5.51 13.44
N VAL A 232 0.09 -4.85 12.63
CA VAL A 232 -1.32 -5.23 12.45
C VAL A 232 -1.42 -6.63 11.84
N MET A 233 -0.64 -6.94 10.79
CA MET A 233 -0.64 -8.27 10.19
C MET A 233 -0.17 -9.36 11.15
N PHE A 234 0.86 -9.08 11.97
CA PHE A 234 1.31 -9.98 13.04
C PHE A 234 0.18 -10.27 14.04
N LEU A 235 -0.45 -9.21 14.57
CA LEU A 235 -1.52 -9.32 15.57
C LEU A 235 -2.71 -10.11 15.02
N ILE A 236 -3.11 -9.83 13.78
CA ILE A 236 -4.18 -10.57 13.09
C ILE A 236 -3.84 -12.06 13.05
N ARG A 237 -2.67 -12.44 12.54
CA ARG A 237 -2.31 -13.86 12.39
C ARG A 237 -2.12 -14.57 13.72
N TYR A 238 -1.59 -13.87 14.71
CA TYR A 238 -1.43 -14.37 16.08
C TYR A 238 -2.80 -14.69 16.71
N LEU A 239 -3.76 -13.76 16.61
CA LEU A 239 -5.12 -13.98 17.10
C LEU A 239 -5.81 -15.12 16.34
N LEU A 240 -5.71 -15.14 15.00
CA LEU A 240 -6.29 -16.21 14.19
C LEU A 240 -5.73 -17.59 14.59
N GLY A 241 -4.42 -17.71 14.84
CA GLY A 241 -3.80 -18.96 15.29
C GLY A 241 -4.38 -19.47 16.62
N ASN A 242 -4.70 -18.57 17.55
CA ASN A 242 -5.25 -18.91 18.85
C ASN A 242 -6.75 -19.30 18.79
N TYR A 243 -7.52 -18.70 17.88
CA TYR A 243 -8.98 -18.93 17.80
C TYR A 243 -9.43 -19.93 16.73
N LEU A 244 -8.70 -20.06 15.62
CA LEU A 244 -9.11 -20.85 14.43
C LEU A 244 -8.40 -22.21 14.28
N SER A 245 -7.56 -22.65 15.23
CA SER A 245 -6.82 -23.92 15.11
C SER A 245 -7.74 -25.15 15.10
N VAL A 246 -8.26 -25.49 13.92
CA VAL A 246 -8.98 -26.73 13.61
C VAL A 246 -7.94 -27.70 13.03
N GLY A 247 -7.19 -28.37 13.90
CA GLY A 247 -6.16 -29.33 13.49
C GLY A 247 -4.94 -29.21 14.39
N LEU A 248 -4.50 -30.34 14.94
CA LEU A 248 -3.33 -30.46 15.81
C LEU A 248 -2.05 -30.03 15.09
N ASP A 249 -1.38 -29.00 15.64
CA ASP A 249 0.02 -28.56 15.48
C ASP A 249 0.68 -28.49 14.07
N ASP A 250 1.41 -27.39 13.86
CA ASP A 250 2.43 -27.14 12.82
C ASP A 250 2.05 -26.89 11.36
N ASN A 251 0.78 -26.65 11.06
CA ASN A 251 0.44 -26.21 9.70
C ASN A 251 0.52 -24.68 9.59
N TRP A 252 1.62 -24.22 8.98
CA TRP A 252 1.82 -22.83 8.53
C TRP A 252 0.60 -22.28 7.78
N VAL A 253 -0.08 -23.15 7.03
CA VAL A 253 -1.32 -22.86 6.31
C VAL A 253 -2.50 -23.31 7.15
N LEU A 254 -3.33 -22.36 7.59
CA LEU A 254 -4.60 -22.68 8.23
C LEU A 254 -5.49 -23.45 7.25
N SER A 255 -5.92 -24.65 7.65
CA SER A 255 -6.81 -25.48 6.83
C SER A 255 -8.14 -24.78 6.62
N TYR A 256 -8.68 -24.89 5.40
CA TYR A 256 -10.04 -24.47 5.10
C TYR A 256 -11.01 -25.25 6.00
N PRO A 257 -11.86 -24.59 6.80
CA PRO A 257 -12.73 -25.31 7.71
C PRO A 257 -13.70 -26.18 6.90
N PRO A 258 -13.83 -27.49 7.20
CA PRO A 258 -14.87 -28.33 6.63
C PRO A 258 -16.25 -27.67 6.73
N GLU A 259 -16.49 -26.90 7.81
CA GLU A 259 -17.71 -26.17 8.11
C GLU A 259 -18.02 -25.03 7.13
N VAL A 260 -17.06 -24.55 6.34
CA VAL A 260 -17.27 -23.53 5.30
C VAL A 260 -17.43 -24.20 3.92
N SER A 261 -16.70 -25.29 3.67
CA SER A 261 -16.78 -26.04 2.40
C SER A 261 -18.03 -26.92 2.28
N GLN A 262 -18.55 -27.42 3.40
CA GLN A 262 -19.72 -28.29 3.48
C GLN A 262 -20.99 -27.54 3.88
N ALA A 263 -20.93 -26.20 3.99
CA ALA A 263 -22.07 -25.38 4.37
C ALA A 263 -23.15 -25.40 3.29
N SER A 264 -24.36 -25.85 3.63
CA SER A 264 -25.53 -25.63 2.78
C SER A 264 -25.84 -24.12 2.70
N TYR A 265 -26.14 -23.63 1.49
CA TYR A 265 -26.65 -22.27 1.27
C TYR A 265 -28.13 -22.14 1.64
N LEU A 266 -28.83 -23.28 1.72
CA LEU A 266 -30.23 -23.38 2.11
C LEU A 266 -30.32 -23.65 3.61
N PRO A 267 -31.13 -22.89 4.37
CA PRO A 267 -31.43 -23.25 5.75
C PRO A 267 -32.17 -24.59 5.76
N ASP A 268 -31.82 -25.47 6.70
CA ASP A 268 -32.58 -26.70 6.91
C ASP A 268 -34.04 -26.32 7.22
N PHE A 269 -34.97 -26.73 6.36
CA PHE A 269 -36.37 -26.38 6.48
C PHE A 269 -37.02 -27.24 7.56
N TYR A 270 -36.79 -26.90 8.83
CA TYR A 270 -37.46 -27.56 9.95
C TYR A 270 -38.91 -27.06 10.04
N PRO A 271 -39.90 -27.96 10.21
CA PRO A 271 -41.25 -27.52 10.49
C PRO A 271 -41.28 -26.94 11.91
N TRP A 272 -41.56 -25.64 11.99
CA TRP A 272 -41.98 -24.86 13.16
C TRP A 272 -40.83 -24.21 13.96
N PHE A 273 -40.67 -22.90 13.75
CA PHE A 273 -40.04 -21.91 14.63
C PHE A 273 -38.57 -22.06 15.09
N TYR A 274 -37.75 -22.91 14.45
CA TYR A 274 -36.28 -22.88 14.66
C TYR A 274 -35.57 -22.05 13.58
N LEU A 275 -35.61 -20.72 13.71
CA LEU A 275 -34.72 -19.82 12.97
C LEU A 275 -33.31 -19.97 13.52
N SER A 276 -32.48 -20.81 12.91
CA SER A 276 -31.10 -21.10 13.35
C SER A 276 -30.10 -19.95 13.12
N ILE A 277 -30.54 -18.69 13.26
CA ILE A 277 -29.67 -17.50 13.23
C ILE A 277 -28.56 -17.62 14.30
N PHE A 278 -28.84 -18.35 15.39
CA PHE A 278 -27.92 -18.58 16.52
C PHE A 278 -27.06 -19.85 16.41
N GLY A 279 -27.20 -20.64 15.33
CA GLY A 279 -26.48 -21.91 15.15
C GLY A 279 -25.14 -21.80 14.39
N ILE A 280 -24.72 -20.58 14.01
CA ILE A 280 -23.53 -20.39 13.17
C ILE A 280 -22.26 -20.72 13.98
N PRO A 281 -21.39 -21.62 13.51
CA PRO A 281 -20.14 -21.93 14.19
C PRO A 281 -19.26 -20.69 14.36
N LYS A 282 -18.66 -20.50 15.55
CA LYS A 282 -17.78 -19.36 15.88
C LYS A 282 -16.68 -19.13 14.84
N VAL A 283 -16.14 -20.21 14.28
CA VAL A 283 -15.14 -20.21 13.21
C VAL A 283 -15.64 -19.47 11.95
N ARG A 284 -16.87 -19.73 11.52
CA ARG A 284 -17.47 -19.09 10.34
C ARG A 284 -17.68 -17.59 10.56
N ILE A 285 -18.07 -17.19 11.77
CA ILE A 285 -18.22 -15.77 12.15
C ILE A 285 -16.88 -15.04 12.03
N ILE A 286 -15.79 -15.63 12.51
CA ILE A 286 -14.45 -15.04 12.44
C ILE A 286 -14.04 -14.79 10.98
N TYR A 287 -14.21 -15.79 10.09
CA TYR A 287 -13.94 -15.61 8.66
C TYR A 287 -14.85 -14.56 8.00
N THR A 288 -16.12 -14.49 8.41
CA THR A 288 -17.09 -13.49 7.91
C THR A 288 -16.68 -12.07 8.26
N ILE A 289 -16.28 -11.83 9.52
CA ILE A 289 -15.77 -10.53 9.98
C ILE A 289 -14.56 -10.13 9.16
N PHE A 290 -13.65 -11.07 8.93
CA PHE A 290 -12.44 -10.80 8.16
C PHE A 290 -12.74 -10.51 6.68
N GLY A 291 -13.62 -11.29 6.04
CA GLY A 291 -14.06 -11.03 4.67
C GLY A 291 -14.77 -9.68 4.52
N SER A 292 -15.58 -9.29 5.51
CA SER A 292 -16.21 -7.97 5.55
C SER A 292 -15.18 -6.84 5.59
N LEU A 293 -14.12 -7.00 6.40
CA LEU A 293 -13.01 -6.06 6.47
C LEU A 293 -12.28 -5.93 5.12
N VAL A 294 -11.99 -7.06 4.46
CA VAL A 294 -11.37 -7.09 3.12
C VAL A 294 -12.25 -6.38 2.11
N CYS A 295 -13.56 -6.66 2.09
CA CYS A 295 -14.52 -5.99 1.22
C CYS A 295 -14.56 -4.47 1.47
N LEU A 296 -14.55 -4.03 2.73
CA LEU A 296 -14.58 -2.61 3.09
C LEU A 296 -13.32 -1.89 2.61
N ILE A 297 -12.14 -2.52 2.76
CA ILE A 297 -10.87 -2.00 2.24
C ILE A 297 -10.92 -1.91 0.71
N CYS A 298 -11.41 -2.95 0.02
CA CYS A 298 -11.59 -2.92 -1.43
C CYS A 298 -12.53 -1.80 -1.88
N VAL A 299 -13.67 -1.61 -1.21
CA VAL A 299 -14.61 -0.52 -1.51
C VAL A 299 -13.95 0.84 -1.33
N PHE A 300 -13.13 1.02 -0.29
CA PHE A 300 -12.40 2.26 -0.07
C PHE A 300 -11.37 2.53 -1.19
N ILE A 301 -10.59 1.53 -1.57
CA ILE A 301 -9.57 1.64 -2.63
C ILE A 301 -10.22 1.90 -4.00
N PHE A 302 -11.28 1.17 -4.32
CA PHE A 302 -11.95 1.24 -5.63
C PHE A 302 -13.12 2.22 -5.66
N ARG A 303 -13.29 3.07 -4.64
CA ARG A 303 -14.44 3.99 -4.50
C ARG A 303 -14.69 4.82 -5.76
N ASN A 304 -13.63 5.36 -6.36
CA ASN A 304 -13.75 6.19 -7.56
C ASN A 304 -14.21 5.39 -8.79
N TYR A 305 -13.73 4.16 -8.95
CA TYR A 305 -14.18 3.25 -10.01
C TYR A 305 -15.61 2.78 -9.79
N LEU A 306 -15.98 2.44 -8.55
CA LEU A 306 -17.35 2.08 -8.18
C LEU A 306 -18.34 3.23 -8.42
N ASN A 307 -17.95 4.47 -8.14
CA ASN A 307 -18.77 5.65 -8.44
C ASN A 307 -18.97 5.84 -9.95
N SER A 308 -17.92 5.63 -10.76
CA SER A 308 -18.01 5.67 -12.22
C SER A 308 -18.94 4.56 -12.76
N LEU A 309 -18.80 3.34 -12.23
CA LEU A 309 -19.63 2.20 -12.61
C LEU A 309 -21.09 2.39 -12.18
N LYS A 310 -21.35 2.93 -10.98
CA LYS A 310 -22.68 3.32 -10.50
C LYS A 310 -23.33 4.35 -11.43
N GLY A 311 -22.56 5.31 -11.94
CA GLY A 311 -23.03 6.27 -12.94
C GLY A 311 -23.52 5.59 -14.23
N LYS A 312 -22.71 4.65 -14.76
CA LYS A 312 -23.05 3.88 -15.97
C LYS A 312 -24.24 2.93 -15.77
N VAL A 313 -24.30 2.22 -14.64
CA VAL A 313 -25.43 1.32 -14.34
C VAL A 313 -26.72 2.11 -14.16
N LYS A 314 -26.66 3.30 -13.53
CA LYS A 314 -27.83 4.17 -13.36
C LYS A 314 -28.34 4.70 -14.69
N SER A 315 -27.47 5.01 -15.65
CA SER A 315 -27.92 5.43 -16.98
C SER A 315 -28.59 4.29 -17.75
N GLU A 316 -28.01 3.09 -17.73
CA GLU A 316 -28.59 1.91 -18.40
C GLU A 316 -29.92 1.47 -17.77
N LEU A 317 -30.02 1.45 -16.44
CA LEU A 317 -31.28 1.16 -15.73
C LEU A 317 -32.33 2.25 -15.96
N GLY A 318 -31.93 3.50 -16.13
CA GLY A 318 -32.83 4.60 -16.49
C GLY A 318 -33.44 4.42 -17.88
N ILE A 319 -32.64 3.97 -18.85
CA ILE A 319 -33.11 3.63 -20.20
C ILE A 319 -34.10 2.45 -20.13
N PHE A 320 -33.74 1.39 -19.40
CA PHE A 320 -34.61 0.23 -19.23
C PHE A 320 -35.95 0.56 -18.54
N TYR A 321 -35.93 1.37 -17.48
CA TYR A 321 -37.15 1.79 -16.77
C TYR A 321 -38.06 2.65 -17.64
N ASN A 322 -37.48 3.55 -18.45
CA ASN A 322 -38.25 4.34 -19.42
C ASN A 322 -38.88 3.44 -20.50
N SER A 323 -38.15 2.45 -21.02
CA SER A 323 -38.69 1.49 -21.99
C SER A 323 -39.81 0.62 -21.40
N ILE A 324 -39.71 0.23 -20.12
CA ILE A 324 -40.80 -0.48 -19.43
C ILE A 324 -42.01 0.42 -19.25
N ASN A 325 -41.83 1.68 -18.86
CA ASN A 325 -42.95 2.62 -18.71
C ASN A 325 -43.64 2.91 -20.04
N GLU A 326 -42.89 3.05 -21.14
CA GLU A 326 -43.46 3.16 -22.49
C GLU A 326 -44.25 1.90 -22.88
N LEU A 327 -43.77 0.71 -22.51
CA LEU A 327 -44.50 -0.56 -22.71
C LEU A 327 -45.77 -0.64 -21.85
N ILE A 328 -45.72 -0.19 -20.60
CA ILE A 328 -46.87 -0.15 -19.69
C ILE A 328 -47.89 0.88 -20.16
N GLU A 329 -47.47 2.06 -20.62
CA GLU A 329 -48.35 3.06 -21.24
C GLU A 329 -48.96 2.53 -22.54
N SER A 330 -48.18 1.87 -23.39
CA SER A 330 -48.67 1.17 -24.58
C SER A 330 -49.69 0.08 -24.24
N TYR A 331 -49.49 -0.63 -23.14
CA TYR A 331 -50.40 -1.70 -22.71
C TYR A 331 -51.68 -1.13 -22.10
N ASN A 332 -51.58 -0.12 -21.24
CA ASN A 332 -52.73 0.57 -20.65
C ASN A 332 -53.57 1.30 -21.71
N ASN A 333 -52.94 1.88 -22.74
CA ASN A 333 -53.63 2.45 -23.89
C ASN A 333 -54.31 1.39 -24.77
N ARG A 334 -53.85 0.13 -24.77
CA ARG A 334 -54.55 -1.01 -25.40
C ARG A 334 -55.64 -1.62 -24.50
N ALA A 335 -55.43 -1.64 -23.20
CA ALA A 335 -56.34 -2.24 -22.22
C ALA A 335 -57.59 -1.38 -21.97
N ASN A 336 -57.57 -0.09 -22.31
CA ASN A 336 -58.77 0.77 -22.33
C ASN A 336 -59.80 0.41 -23.43
N GLY A 337 -59.57 -0.67 -24.20
CA GLY A 337 -60.47 -1.15 -25.25
C GLY A 337 -61.43 -2.28 -24.86
N SER A 338 -61.38 -2.83 -23.64
CA SER A 338 -62.30 -3.93 -23.27
C SER A 338 -62.47 -4.07 -21.76
N ASN A 339 -63.37 -3.29 -21.17
CA ASN A 339 -63.97 -3.61 -19.88
C ASN A 339 -65.43 -3.99 -20.13
N GLU A 340 -65.71 -5.28 -20.18
CA GLU A 340 -67.07 -5.79 -20.14
C GLU A 340 -67.11 -7.01 -19.19
N TRP A 341 -68.12 -6.99 -18.32
CA TRP A 341 -68.56 -8.02 -17.37
C TRP A 341 -67.84 -8.10 -16.02
N VAL A 342 -68.58 -7.83 -14.93
CA VAL A 342 -69.31 -8.85 -14.15
C VAL A 342 -70.27 -8.14 -13.19
N ASP A 343 -71.55 -8.51 -13.26
CA ASP A 343 -72.57 -8.20 -12.25
C ASP A 343 -72.94 -9.47 -11.45
N ASN A 344 -72.97 -9.27 -10.12
CA ASN A 344 -73.84 -9.83 -9.07
C ASN A 344 -74.03 -11.35 -8.84
N LEU A 345 -73.89 -11.73 -7.56
CA LEU A 345 -74.86 -12.56 -6.82
C LEU A 345 -74.66 -12.39 -5.30
N GLU A 346 -75.78 -12.18 -4.59
CA GLU A 346 -75.90 -12.05 -3.13
C GLU A 346 -75.63 -13.39 -2.41
N ASP A 347 -74.82 -13.39 -1.35
CA ASP A 347 -74.97 -14.32 -0.22
C ASP A 347 -74.27 -13.81 1.07
N SER A 348 -75.04 -13.68 2.16
CA SER A 348 -74.66 -13.34 3.55
C SER A 348 -73.37 -12.50 3.79
N PRO A 349 -73.48 -11.17 4.02
CA PRO A 349 -72.32 -10.26 4.03
C PRO A 349 -71.31 -10.51 5.16
N ILE A 350 -71.66 -11.23 6.22
CA ILE A 350 -70.75 -11.47 7.36
C ILE A 350 -69.84 -12.68 7.11
N LYS A 351 -70.36 -13.74 6.47
CA LYS A 351 -69.59 -14.99 6.26
C LYS A 351 -68.63 -14.86 5.07
N GLU A 352 -69.05 -14.18 4.01
CA GLU A 352 -68.16 -13.80 2.90
C GLU A 352 -67.09 -12.80 3.35
N MET A 353 -67.46 -11.76 4.10
CA MET A 353 -66.47 -10.79 4.59
C MET A 353 -65.45 -11.44 5.53
N ILE A 354 -65.87 -12.38 6.39
CA ILE A 354 -64.94 -13.17 7.23
C ILE A 354 -64.06 -14.09 6.39
N CYS A 355 -64.60 -14.78 5.36
CA CYS A 355 -63.79 -15.63 4.47
C CYS A 355 -62.80 -14.82 3.64
N ILE A 356 -63.20 -13.65 3.12
CA ILE A 356 -62.32 -12.73 2.40
C ILE A 356 -61.24 -12.21 3.34
N LEU A 357 -61.59 -11.81 4.57
CA LEU A 357 -60.63 -11.35 5.58
C LEU A 357 -59.65 -12.46 5.98
N ILE A 358 -60.11 -13.69 6.18
CA ILE A 358 -59.27 -14.86 6.49
C ILE A 358 -58.37 -15.21 5.29
N CYS A 359 -58.88 -15.20 4.06
CA CYS A 359 -58.08 -15.38 2.85
C CYS A 359 -57.02 -14.27 2.70
N TRP A 360 -57.35 -13.03 3.05
CA TRP A 360 -56.42 -11.91 3.01
C TRP A 360 -55.35 -12.02 4.10
N LEU A 361 -55.74 -12.37 5.33
CA LEU A 361 -54.84 -12.61 6.46
C LEU A 361 -53.92 -13.82 6.22
N THR A 362 -54.42 -14.90 5.64
CA THR A 362 -53.61 -16.09 5.31
C THR A 362 -52.66 -15.80 4.15
N LYS A 363 -53.10 -15.09 3.11
CA LYS A 363 -52.25 -14.66 2.00
C LYS A 363 -51.16 -13.68 2.44
N THR A 364 -51.50 -12.70 3.29
CA THR A 364 -50.53 -11.75 3.85
C THR A 364 -49.56 -12.43 4.83
N ALA A 365 -50.04 -13.33 5.69
CA ALA A 365 -49.17 -14.13 6.55
C ALA A 365 -48.23 -15.03 5.75
N PHE A 366 -48.71 -15.67 4.68
CA PHE A 366 -47.87 -16.47 3.77
C PHE A 366 -46.81 -15.61 3.08
N ILE A 367 -47.17 -14.44 2.56
CA ILE A 367 -46.23 -13.49 1.95
C ILE A 367 -45.18 -13.05 2.97
N LEU A 368 -45.59 -12.70 4.20
CA LEU A 368 -44.66 -12.32 5.28
C LEU A 368 -43.70 -13.46 5.64
N LEU A 369 -44.18 -14.70 5.63
CA LEU A 369 -43.38 -15.89 5.94
C LEU A 369 -42.36 -16.19 4.82
N VAL A 370 -42.77 -16.05 3.55
CA VAL A 370 -41.87 -16.12 2.39
C VAL A 370 -40.82 -15.01 2.44
N LEU A 371 -41.22 -13.79 2.80
CA LEU A 371 -40.31 -12.64 2.89
C LEU A 371 -39.31 -12.81 4.04
N LEU A 372 -39.75 -13.32 5.19
CA LEU A 372 -38.88 -13.69 6.31
C LEU A 372 -37.89 -14.79 5.92
N TRP A 373 -38.36 -15.83 5.22
CA TRP A 373 -37.50 -16.90 4.69
C TRP A 373 -36.45 -16.35 3.72
N LEU A 374 -36.85 -15.44 2.83
CA LEU A 374 -35.96 -14.79 1.86
C LEU A 374 -34.90 -13.90 2.55
N ILE A 375 -35.28 -13.17 3.61
CA ILE A 375 -34.34 -12.39 4.44
C ILE A 375 -33.29 -13.33 5.06
N VAL A 376 -33.72 -14.43 5.66
CA VAL A 376 -32.84 -15.41 6.32
C VAL A 376 -31.92 -16.09 5.32
N PHE A 377 -32.43 -16.40 4.13
CA PHE A 377 -31.64 -16.93 3.03
C PHE A 377 -30.55 -15.95 2.58
N ILE A 378 -30.91 -14.69 2.31
CA ILE A 378 -29.95 -13.64 1.92
C ILE A 378 -28.89 -13.43 3.01
N PHE A 379 -29.31 -13.42 4.28
CA PHE A 379 -28.40 -13.26 5.40
C PHE A 379 -27.37 -14.40 5.48
N ASN A 380 -27.81 -15.66 5.39
CA ASN A 380 -26.91 -16.81 5.37
C ASN A 380 -25.99 -16.83 4.14
N LEU A 381 -26.53 -16.50 2.96
CA LEU A 381 -25.75 -16.37 1.73
C LEU A 381 -24.63 -15.34 1.90
N THR A 382 -24.96 -14.18 2.46
CA THR A 382 -23.99 -13.08 2.69
C THR A 382 -22.88 -13.52 3.65
N ILE A 383 -23.24 -14.18 4.76
CA ILE A 383 -22.26 -14.71 5.72
C ILE A 383 -21.33 -15.71 5.05
N ASN A 384 -21.86 -16.64 4.26
CA ASN A 384 -21.04 -17.65 3.58
C ASN A 384 -20.08 -17.03 2.56
N ILE A 385 -20.56 -16.08 1.74
CA ILE A 385 -19.71 -15.36 0.76
C ILE A 385 -18.59 -14.61 1.48
N LEU A 386 -18.89 -13.88 2.54
CA LEU A 386 -17.88 -13.15 3.31
C LEU A 386 -16.91 -14.12 4.00
N ALA A 387 -17.38 -15.24 4.54
CA ALA A 387 -16.51 -16.27 5.11
C ALA A 387 -15.56 -16.88 4.05
N TRP A 388 -16.05 -17.10 2.83
CA TRP A 388 -15.22 -17.54 1.70
C TRP A 388 -14.14 -16.52 1.33
N ILE A 389 -14.49 -15.24 1.27
CA ILE A 389 -13.54 -14.15 0.99
C ILE A 389 -12.47 -14.09 2.10
N GLY A 390 -12.89 -14.13 3.36
CA GLY A 390 -11.98 -14.06 4.50
C GLY A 390 -11.04 -15.25 4.59
N SER A 391 -11.55 -16.47 4.42
CA SER A 391 -10.73 -17.70 4.42
C SER A 391 -9.77 -17.75 3.24
N SER A 392 -10.20 -17.34 2.05
CA SER A 392 -9.34 -17.28 0.86
C SER A 392 -8.18 -16.30 1.06
N PHE A 393 -8.45 -15.11 1.62
CA PHE A 393 -7.39 -14.15 1.92
C PHE A 393 -6.35 -14.72 2.89
N ILE A 394 -6.80 -15.37 3.97
CA ILE A 394 -5.91 -15.96 4.97
C ILE A 394 -5.04 -17.04 4.33
N ILE A 395 -5.62 -17.94 3.52
CA ILE A 395 -4.88 -19.00 2.83
C ILE A 395 -3.87 -18.43 1.85
N ILE A 396 -4.27 -17.45 1.02
CA ILE A 396 -3.35 -16.80 0.08
C ILE A 396 -2.18 -16.16 0.82
N THR A 397 -2.44 -15.51 1.95
CA THR A 397 -1.40 -14.85 2.75
C THR A 397 -0.49 -15.87 3.45
N ASP A 398 -1.05 -16.94 4.03
CA ASP A 398 -0.27 -18.04 4.62
C ASP A 398 0.62 -18.71 3.56
N LEU A 399 0.11 -18.95 2.34
CA LEU A 399 0.89 -19.50 1.22
C LEU A 399 2.01 -18.56 0.77
N THR A 400 1.70 -17.27 0.64
CA THR A 400 2.69 -16.25 0.26
C THR A 400 3.82 -16.18 1.28
N THR A 401 3.49 -16.34 2.56
CA THR A 401 4.47 -16.27 3.66
C THR A 401 5.14 -17.61 3.96
N TYR A 402 4.63 -18.72 3.44
CA TYR A 402 5.12 -20.09 3.69
C TYR A 402 6.62 -20.25 3.43
N LEU A 403 7.13 -19.62 2.37
CA LEU A 403 8.55 -19.68 2.00
C LEU A 403 9.47 -19.11 3.07
N PHE A 404 8.97 -18.26 3.97
CA PHE A 404 9.79 -17.75 5.07
C PHE A 404 10.21 -18.85 6.06
N LYS A 405 9.55 -20.02 6.02
CA LYS A 405 10.02 -21.22 6.72
C LYS A 405 11.41 -21.66 6.27
N THR A 406 11.73 -21.51 4.98
CA THR A 406 13.04 -21.91 4.43
C THR A 406 14.20 -21.05 4.95
N ILE A 407 13.92 -19.84 5.43
CA ILE A 407 14.90 -18.91 6.00
C ILE A 407 14.87 -18.90 7.54
N GLY A 408 14.23 -19.89 8.17
CA GLY A 408 14.25 -20.09 9.62
C GLY A 408 13.15 -19.37 10.41
N ILE A 409 12.15 -18.79 9.76
CA ILE A 409 10.95 -18.33 10.47
C ILE A 409 10.08 -19.57 10.72
N GLU A 410 9.88 -19.96 11.99
CA GLU A 410 9.07 -21.15 12.31
C GLU A 410 7.59 -20.83 12.56
N GLN A 411 7.30 -19.59 12.95
CA GLN A 411 5.95 -19.15 13.32
C GLN A 411 5.30 -18.30 12.22
N PRO A 412 4.07 -18.63 11.77
CA PRO A 412 3.41 -17.94 10.66
C PRO A 412 3.08 -16.47 10.95
N ALA A 413 2.87 -16.10 12.22
CA ALA A 413 2.64 -14.71 12.61
C ALA A 413 3.83 -13.80 12.26
N PHE A 414 5.07 -14.30 12.41
CA PHE A 414 6.27 -13.58 11.99
C PHE A 414 6.44 -13.56 10.46
N GLY A 415 5.91 -14.56 9.75
CA GLY A 415 5.81 -14.51 8.29
C GLY A 415 4.87 -13.38 7.82
N TRP A 416 3.71 -13.25 8.47
CA TRP A 416 2.77 -12.15 8.22
C TRP A 416 3.34 -10.77 8.59
N LEU A 417 4.13 -10.69 9.67
CA LEU A 417 4.87 -9.47 10.02
C LEU A 417 5.80 -9.06 8.87
N ALA A 418 6.65 -9.97 8.41
CA ALA A 418 7.62 -9.70 7.34
C ALA A 418 6.91 -9.25 6.04
N PHE A 419 5.83 -9.93 5.67
CA PHE A 419 5.04 -9.58 4.51
C PHE A 419 4.32 -8.22 4.65
N GLY A 420 3.79 -7.93 5.84
CA GLY A 420 3.19 -6.62 6.13
C GLY A 420 4.19 -5.48 6.11
N LEU A 421 5.41 -5.70 6.61
CA LEU A 421 6.51 -4.73 6.48
C LEU A 421 6.88 -4.50 5.01
N PHE A 422 6.89 -5.55 4.18
CA PHE A 422 7.15 -5.43 2.75
C PHE A 422 6.07 -4.59 2.04
N ILE A 423 4.79 -4.96 2.19
CA ILE A 423 3.67 -4.23 1.57
C ILE A 423 3.62 -2.79 2.09
N GLY A 424 3.77 -2.60 3.40
CA GLY A 424 3.73 -1.29 4.02
C GLY A 424 4.90 -0.41 3.59
N GLY A 425 6.09 -1.01 3.41
CA GLY A 425 7.25 -0.36 2.81
C GLY A 425 7.02 0.07 1.37
N ALA A 426 6.41 -0.78 0.54
CA ALA A 426 6.07 -0.44 -0.85
C ALA A 426 5.06 0.72 -0.94
N ILE A 427 3.98 0.67 -0.16
CA ILE A 427 2.98 1.76 -0.09
C ILE A 427 3.63 3.04 0.43
N GLY A 428 4.46 2.94 1.47
CA GLY A 428 5.21 4.04 2.05
C GLY A 428 6.15 4.71 1.05
N LEU A 429 6.88 3.93 0.25
CA LEU A 429 7.74 4.44 -0.82
C LEU A 429 6.93 5.15 -1.91
N ILE A 430 5.81 4.56 -2.35
CA ILE A 430 4.92 5.18 -3.35
C ILE A 430 4.45 6.55 -2.86
N GLN A 431 4.00 6.65 -1.61
CA GLN A 431 3.53 7.91 -1.04
C GLN A 431 4.66 8.92 -0.85
N SER A 432 5.84 8.45 -0.41
CA SER A 432 7.03 9.29 -0.26
C SER A 432 7.46 9.90 -1.59
N PHE A 433 7.58 9.10 -2.65
CA PHE A 433 7.96 9.60 -3.96
C PHE A 433 6.93 10.56 -4.55
N LYS A 434 5.63 10.31 -4.35
CA LYS A 434 4.59 11.27 -4.75
C LYS A 434 4.72 12.61 -4.01
N SER A 435 4.98 12.59 -2.70
CA SER A 435 5.15 13.82 -1.92
C SER A 435 6.37 14.65 -2.31
N ILE A 436 7.43 14.01 -2.81
CA ILE A 436 8.69 14.66 -3.21
C ILE A 436 8.72 14.92 -4.73
N GLY A 437 7.60 14.66 -5.44
CA GLY A 437 7.48 14.86 -6.88
C GLY A 437 8.38 13.96 -7.74
N GLN A 438 8.82 12.81 -7.23
CA GLN A 438 9.73 11.88 -7.91
C GLN A 438 8.95 10.79 -8.66
N TYR A 439 8.24 11.16 -9.73
CA TYR A 439 7.30 10.24 -10.41
C TYR A 439 8.00 9.16 -11.23
N SER A 440 9.22 9.43 -11.72
CA SER A 440 10.03 8.49 -12.51
C SER A 440 10.33 7.16 -11.81
N TYR A 441 10.35 7.14 -10.47
CA TYR A 441 10.62 5.92 -9.68
C TYR A 441 9.36 5.06 -9.43
N LEU A 442 8.16 5.61 -9.60
CA LEU A 442 6.92 4.93 -9.19
C LEU A 442 6.67 3.63 -9.95
N SER A 443 6.91 3.59 -11.25
CA SER A 443 6.67 2.39 -12.07
C SER A 443 7.48 1.18 -11.57
N ARG A 444 8.74 1.40 -11.20
CA ARG A 444 9.62 0.36 -10.64
C ARG A 444 9.12 -0.12 -9.28
N VAL A 445 8.67 0.79 -8.42
CA VAL A 445 8.13 0.44 -7.10
C VAL A 445 6.83 -0.37 -7.25
N TYR A 446 5.92 0.04 -8.15
CA TYR A 446 4.70 -0.71 -8.44
C TYR A 446 5.00 -2.11 -8.97
N PHE A 447 5.96 -2.23 -9.90
CA PHE A 447 6.37 -3.52 -10.44
C PHE A 447 6.86 -4.46 -9.33
N ILE A 448 7.77 -3.98 -8.48
CA ILE A 448 8.31 -4.77 -7.35
C ILE A 448 7.21 -5.14 -6.36
N ALA A 449 6.32 -4.20 -6.02
CA ALA A 449 5.24 -4.38 -5.06
C ALA A 449 4.22 -5.45 -5.49
N ILE A 450 4.06 -5.68 -6.79
CA ILE A 450 3.14 -6.69 -7.34
C ILE A 450 3.87 -7.99 -7.62
N PHE A 451 5.05 -7.90 -8.24
CA PHE A 451 5.80 -9.06 -8.72
C PHE A 451 6.33 -9.94 -7.59
N ILE A 452 6.86 -9.35 -6.52
CA ILE A 452 7.42 -10.13 -5.40
C ILE A 452 6.34 -10.93 -4.66
N PRO A 453 5.20 -10.34 -4.22
CA PRO A 453 4.13 -11.12 -3.60
C PRO A 453 3.58 -12.21 -4.51
N PHE A 454 3.46 -11.94 -5.82
CA PHE A 454 3.02 -12.94 -6.78
C PHE A 454 4.00 -14.12 -6.90
N MET A 455 5.31 -13.85 -7.02
CA MET A 455 6.33 -14.89 -7.02
C MET A 455 6.33 -15.70 -5.73
N LEU A 456 6.26 -15.03 -4.57
CA LEU A 456 6.19 -15.69 -3.27
C LEU A 456 4.94 -16.56 -3.15
N PHE A 457 3.78 -16.10 -3.62
CA PHE A 457 2.56 -16.88 -3.66
C PHE A 457 2.70 -18.11 -4.57
N MET A 458 3.20 -17.95 -5.80
CA MET A 458 3.37 -19.07 -6.73
C MET A 458 4.35 -20.11 -6.20
N ALA A 459 5.50 -19.69 -5.65
CA ALA A 459 6.46 -20.61 -5.06
C ALA A 459 5.93 -21.23 -3.75
N GLY A 460 5.16 -20.49 -2.96
CA GLY A 460 4.40 -21.01 -1.83
C GLY A 460 3.40 -22.09 -2.23
N LEU A 461 2.69 -21.90 -3.35
CA LEU A 461 1.73 -22.84 -3.90
C LEU A 461 2.39 -24.14 -4.40
N ILE A 462 3.62 -24.07 -4.91
CA ILE A 462 4.40 -25.23 -5.34
C ILE A 462 5.02 -25.97 -4.15
N THR A 463 5.49 -25.24 -3.12
CA THR A 463 6.24 -25.80 -1.99
C THR A 463 5.37 -26.20 -0.81
N ALA A 464 4.20 -25.59 -0.66
CA ALA A 464 3.19 -26.05 0.26
C ALA A 464 2.67 -27.38 -0.27
N ASN A 465 3.26 -28.47 0.22
CA ASN A 465 2.64 -29.78 0.13
C ASN A 465 1.32 -29.68 0.88
N PHE A 466 0.23 -29.36 0.17
CA PHE A 466 -1.11 -29.57 0.68
C PHE A 466 -1.19 -31.06 0.89
N PRO A 467 -1.26 -31.51 2.13
CA PRO A 467 -1.36 -32.92 2.33
C PRO A 467 -2.76 -33.33 1.93
N ASP A 468 -2.84 -33.98 0.77
CA ASP A 468 -4.03 -34.66 0.28
C ASP A 468 -4.48 -35.66 1.35
N LYS A 469 -5.44 -35.25 2.18
CA LYS A 469 -5.86 -35.96 3.40
C LYS A 469 -4.70 -36.34 4.33
N ILE A 470 -4.29 -35.44 5.23
CA ILE A 470 -3.58 -35.91 6.45
C ILE A 470 -4.61 -36.64 7.32
N GLU A 471 -4.77 -37.94 7.11
CA GLU A 471 -5.06 -38.79 8.24
C GLU A 471 -3.81 -38.75 9.12
N PHE A 472 -3.79 -37.85 10.12
CA PHE A 472 -2.70 -37.69 11.09
C PHE A 472 -2.39 -39.01 11.83
N PHE A 473 -3.34 -39.94 11.74
CA PHE A 473 -3.22 -41.33 12.13
C PHE A 473 -3.63 -42.18 10.91
N PRO A 474 -2.70 -42.51 10.01
CA PRO A 474 -3.01 -43.24 8.77
C PRO A 474 -3.26 -44.73 9.04
N ASP A 475 -2.68 -45.27 10.11
CA ASP A 475 -2.72 -46.69 10.39
C ASP A 475 -4.02 -47.05 11.10
N THR A 476 -4.94 -47.65 10.37
CA THR A 476 -6.18 -48.17 10.97
C THR A 476 -5.89 -49.47 11.69
N VAL A 477 -5.84 -49.40 13.02
CA VAL A 477 -5.56 -50.54 13.91
C VAL A 477 -6.84 -51.31 14.23
N LEU A 478 -7.98 -50.63 14.30
CA LEU A 478 -9.30 -51.24 14.50
C LEU A 478 -10.32 -50.63 13.55
N PHE A 479 -11.06 -51.51 12.88
CA PHE A 479 -12.38 -51.22 12.33
C PHE A 479 -13.32 -52.31 12.85
N ASP A 480 -14.35 -51.93 13.60
CA ASP A 480 -15.31 -52.86 14.20
C ASP A 480 -16.74 -52.36 13.96
N ASP A 481 -17.47 -53.04 13.08
CA ASP A 481 -18.90 -52.85 12.83
C ASP A 481 -19.77 -53.80 13.66
N PHE A 482 -19.16 -54.50 14.63
CA PHE A 482 -19.75 -55.47 15.55
C PHE A 482 -20.61 -56.60 14.94
N LYS A 483 -20.62 -56.77 13.61
CA LYS A 483 -21.18 -57.95 12.94
C LYS A 483 -20.31 -59.18 13.17
N SER A 484 -19.00 -58.97 13.26
CA SER A 484 -18.01 -59.98 13.65
C SER A 484 -16.98 -59.32 14.59
N PRO A 485 -17.33 -59.16 15.88
CA PRO A 485 -16.57 -58.36 16.82
C PRO A 485 -15.10 -58.77 16.94
N SER A 486 -14.21 -57.78 17.03
CA SER A 486 -12.78 -58.03 17.19
C SER A 486 -12.46 -58.76 18.51
N ARG A 487 -11.42 -59.60 18.49
CA ARG A 487 -11.08 -60.52 19.60
C ARG A 487 -10.64 -59.83 20.91
N ASN A 488 -10.32 -58.53 20.86
CA ASN A 488 -9.65 -57.78 21.93
C ASN A 488 -10.58 -56.89 22.76
N TRP A 489 -11.89 -56.93 22.51
CA TRP A 489 -12.87 -56.38 23.45
C TRP A 489 -12.93 -57.24 24.72
N ASN A 490 -13.05 -56.61 25.88
CA ASN A 490 -13.16 -57.35 27.14
C ASN A 490 -14.37 -58.30 27.18
N LYS A 491 -14.11 -59.60 27.36
CA LYS A 491 -15.12 -60.68 27.43
C LYS A 491 -15.89 -60.76 28.75
N ASP A 492 -15.50 -60.00 29.77
CA ASP A 492 -16.15 -60.08 31.08
C ASP A 492 -17.30 -59.05 31.18
N THR A 493 -18.55 -59.54 31.25
CA THR A 493 -19.81 -58.86 31.61
C THR A 493 -20.35 -57.67 30.77
N LEU A 494 -19.65 -57.16 29.76
CA LEU A 494 -20.02 -55.91 29.06
C LEU A 494 -20.29 -56.05 27.55
N LEU A 495 -19.96 -57.19 26.95
CA LEU A 495 -20.31 -57.55 25.58
C LEU A 495 -21.67 -58.26 25.54
N SER A 496 -22.76 -57.51 25.38
CA SER A 496 -23.95 -58.04 24.71
C SER A 496 -23.98 -57.45 23.31
N ILE A 497 -23.65 -58.24 22.28
CA ILE A 497 -23.87 -57.80 20.91
C ILE A 497 -25.35 -58.07 20.60
N LYS A 498 -26.09 -57.03 20.22
CA LYS A 498 -27.49 -57.13 19.80
C LYS A 498 -27.65 -56.33 18.51
N ASP A 499 -28.43 -56.86 17.57
CA ASP A 499 -28.77 -56.18 16.31
C ASP A 499 -27.55 -55.63 15.54
N GLY A 500 -26.40 -56.30 15.63
CA GLY A 500 -25.16 -55.90 14.96
C GLY A 500 -24.35 -54.79 15.65
N GLY A 501 -24.71 -54.34 16.86
CA GLY A 501 -23.97 -53.34 17.63
C GLY A 501 -23.60 -53.79 19.04
N LEU A 502 -22.57 -53.15 19.62
CA LEU A 502 -22.21 -53.34 21.03
C LEU A 502 -23.25 -52.66 21.92
N PHE A 503 -23.98 -53.45 22.71
CA PHE A 503 -25.05 -52.95 23.55
C PHE A 503 -24.64 -52.87 25.01
N HIS A 504 -24.76 -51.68 25.61
CA HIS A 504 -24.79 -51.50 27.05
C HIS A 504 -26.25 -51.46 27.53
N PRO A 505 -26.73 -52.46 28.30
CA PRO A 505 -28.05 -52.36 28.90
C PRO A 505 -28.10 -51.25 29.96
N GLY A 506 -29.27 -50.70 30.24
CA GLY A 506 -29.45 -49.76 31.34
C GLY A 506 -28.89 -50.33 32.67
N THR A 507 -28.25 -49.48 33.47
CA THR A 507 -27.65 -49.87 34.76
C THR A 507 -28.57 -49.48 35.92
N LYS A 508 -28.79 -50.41 36.86
CA LYS A 508 -29.54 -50.19 38.12
C LYS A 508 -28.64 -50.02 39.35
N ASN A 509 -27.50 -50.73 39.40
CA ASN A 509 -26.65 -50.85 40.60
C ASN A 509 -25.24 -50.21 40.47
N ASN A 510 -24.74 -49.98 39.24
CA ASN A 510 -23.41 -49.36 39.01
C ASN A 510 -23.54 -47.95 38.43
N ASN A 511 -22.61 -47.05 38.79
CA ASN A 511 -22.60 -45.64 38.32
C ASN A 511 -22.33 -45.50 36.82
N PHE A 512 -21.57 -46.43 36.22
CA PHE A 512 -21.31 -46.46 34.78
C PHE A 512 -20.94 -47.88 34.31
N LYS A 513 -21.06 -48.13 33.01
CA LYS A 513 -20.62 -49.34 32.30
C LYS A 513 -19.53 -48.98 31.28
N LEU A 514 -18.50 -49.83 31.18
CA LEU A 514 -17.34 -49.62 30.31
C LEU A 514 -17.10 -50.83 29.41
N SER A 515 -16.88 -50.62 28.13
CA SER A 515 -16.28 -51.63 27.27
C SER A 515 -14.94 -51.11 26.78
N ILE A 516 -13.85 -51.82 27.07
CA ILE A 516 -12.48 -51.41 26.74
C ILE A 516 -11.94 -52.34 25.68
N TRP A 517 -11.28 -51.77 24.68
CA TRP A 517 -10.62 -52.51 23.62
C TRP A 517 -9.09 -52.44 23.79
N GLY A 518 -8.43 -53.60 23.70
CA GLY A 518 -6.97 -53.71 23.65
C GLY A 518 -6.41 -54.79 24.58
N ASN A 519 -5.37 -55.50 24.13
CA ASN A 519 -4.71 -56.57 24.89
C ASN A 519 -3.77 -56.04 25.97
N LYS A 520 -3.34 -56.89 26.92
CA LYS A 520 -2.48 -56.50 28.06
C LYS A 520 -1.24 -55.68 27.66
N ASN A 521 -0.70 -55.91 26.47
CA ASN A 521 0.53 -55.28 25.98
C ASN A 521 0.30 -54.11 25.01
N GLN A 522 -0.95 -53.77 24.68
CA GLN A 522 -1.28 -52.69 23.74
C GLN A 522 -1.60 -51.42 24.51
N ILE A 523 -0.70 -50.45 24.45
CA ILE A 523 -0.84 -49.13 25.07
C ILE A 523 -0.50 -48.09 23.99
N PHE A 524 -1.41 -47.17 23.74
CA PHE A 524 -1.27 -46.17 22.68
C PHE A 524 -1.08 -44.78 23.28
N LYS A 525 -0.09 -44.05 22.77
CA LYS A 525 0.19 -42.66 23.19
C LYS A 525 -0.72 -41.69 22.44
N ASP A 526 -0.51 -41.61 21.13
CA ASP A 526 -1.23 -40.71 20.23
C ASP A 526 -2.10 -41.52 19.29
N PHE A 527 -3.38 -41.17 19.20
CA PHE A 527 -4.35 -41.89 18.39
C PHE A 527 -5.60 -41.05 18.07
N ASP A 528 -6.34 -41.53 17.08
CA ASP A 528 -7.69 -41.09 16.73
C ASP A 528 -8.66 -42.24 16.92
N PHE A 529 -9.65 -42.01 17.78
CA PHE A 529 -10.67 -42.99 18.12
C PHE A 529 -12.05 -42.42 17.86
N SER A 530 -12.86 -43.15 17.10
CA SER A 530 -14.24 -42.77 16.83
C SER A 530 -15.21 -43.94 16.88
N ALA A 531 -16.45 -43.64 17.24
CA ALA A 531 -17.54 -44.61 17.34
C ALA A 531 -18.88 -43.92 17.05
N ASP A 532 -19.80 -44.65 16.45
CA ASP A 532 -21.22 -44.29 16.42
C ASP A 532 -21.84 -44.64 17.76
N VAL A 533 -22.63 -43.73 18.31
CA VAL A 533 -23.35 -43.91 19.57
C VAL A 533 -24.83 -43.65 19.34
N LYS A 534 -25.68 -44.55 19.87
CA LYS A 534 -27.13 -44.45 19.77
C LYS A 534 -27.79 -44.85 21.08
N LYS A 535 -28.47 -43.90 21.73
CA LYS A 535 -29.37 -44.21 22.84
C LYS A 535 -30.63 -44.87 22.30
N VAL A 536 -31.07 -45.96 22.93
CA VAL A 536 -32.31 -46.68 22.57
C VAL A 536 -33.32 -46.74 23.69
N ASN A 537 -32.90 -46.54 24.94
CA ASN A 537 -33.81 -46.42 26.07
C ASN A 537 -33.12 -45.65 27.23
N GLY A 538 -33.89 -45.18 28.19
CA GLY A 538 -33.44 -44.38 29.33
C GLY A 538 -33.60 -42.86 29.12
N THR A 539 -33.37 -42.09 30.18
CA THR A 539 -33.60 -40.64 30.20
C THR A 539 -32.68 -39.89 29.23
N ASP A 540 -33.09 -38.71 28.75
CA ASP A 540 -32.24 -37.84 27.93
C ASP A 540 -31.10 -37.19 28.72
N ASP A 541 -31.16 -37.23 30.05
CA ASP A 541 -30.11 -36.73 30.94
C ASP A 541 -28.98 -37.76 31.19
N SER A 542 -29.19 -39.02 30.80
CA SER A 542 -28.17 -40.06 30.93
C SER A 542 -27.03 -39.84 29.93
N ALA A 543 -25.79 -39.79 30.43
CA ALA A 543 -24.61 -39.55 29.61
C ALA A 543 -24.02 -40.84 29.02
N PHE A 544 -23.49 -40.77 27.80
CA PHE A 544 -22.83 -41.87 27.12
C PHE A 544 -21.80 -41.36 26.10
N GLY A 545 -20.80 -42.17 25.78
CA GLY A 545 -19.81 -41.78 24.78
C GLY A 545 -18.55 -42.63 24.74
N VAL A 546 -17.42 -41.96 24.52
CA VAL A 546 -16.11 -42.58 24.27
C VAL A 546 -15.10 -42.20 25.34
N ILE A 547 -14.18 -43.12 25.63
CA ILE A 547 -13.07 -42.92 26.56
C ILE A 547 -11.73 -43.19 25.90
N ALA A 548 -10.71 -42.49 26.38
CA ALA A 548 -9.35 -42.51 25.86
C ALA A 548 -8.32 -42.63 26.99
N ARG A 549 -7.16 -43.22 26.65
CA ARG A 549 -5.99 -43.39 27.53
C ARG A 549 -6.32 -44.05 28.88
N THR A 550 -7.17 -45.08 28.86
CA THR A 550 -7.42 -45.88 30.08
C THR A 550 -6.25 -46.81 30.38
N SER A 551 -5.86 -46.91 31.66
CA SER A 551 -4.68 -47.65 32.10
C SER A 551 -4.93 -49.11 32.49
N LYS A 552 -6.19 -49.56 32.61
CA LYS A 552 -6.50 -50.85 33.26
C LYS A 552 -7.37 -51.80 32.46
N ASN A 553 -7.12 -53.09 32.68
CA ASN A 553 -7.95 -54.18 32.21
C ASN A 553 -8.98 -54.55 33.28
N ASN A 554 -10.24 -54.26 32.98
CA ASN A 554 -11.36 -55.19 33.21
C ASN A 554 -11.74 -55.58 34.64
N LYS A 555 -11.87 -54.64 35.58
CA LYS A 555 -12.81 -54.87 36.70
C LYS A 555 -13.61 -53.60 37.00
N SER A 556 -14.93 -53.73 36.88
CA SER A 556 -15.95 -52.69 37.19
C SER A 556 -15.94 -52.23 38.66
N THR A 557 -15.03 -52.75 39.48
CA THR A 557 -14.90 -52.50 40.92
C THR A 557 -13.54 -51.90 41.33
N VAL A 558 -12.66 -51.55 40.39
CA VAL A 558 -11.34 -50.95 40.67
C VAL A 558 -11.26 -49.51 40.16
N ARG A 559 -10.59 -48.63 40.90
CA ARG A 559 -10.23 -47.24 40.55
C ARG A 559 -9.85 -47.10 39.07
N GLN A 560 -10.70 -46.41 38.29
CA GLN A 560 -10.56 -46.16 36.85
C GLN A 560 -9.98 -44.77 36.58
N ASN A 561 -9.14 -44.66 35.55
CA ASN A 561 -8.50 -43.42 35.11
C ASN A 561 -8.57 -43.34 33.58
N PHE A 562 -9.27 -42.34 33.04
CA PHE A 562 -9.37 -42.13 31.59
C PHE A 562 -9.78 -40.70 31.26
N TYR A 563 -9.53 -40.27 30.03
CA TYR A 563 -10.20 -39.13 29.42
C TYR A 563 -11.53 -39.54 28.83
N TYR A 564 -12.49 -38.63 28.78
CA TYR A 564 -13.82 -38.89 28.23
C TYR A 564 -14.30 -37.77 27.30
N LEU A 565 -15.14 -38.17 26.34
CA LEU A 565 -16.07 -37.31 25.61
C LEU A 565 -17.45 -37.96 25.74
N LEU A 566 -18.36 -37.26 26.41
CA LEU A 566 -19.71 -37.74 26.69
C LEU A 566 -20.73 -36.81 26.05
N ILE A 567 -21.85 -37.39 25.62
CA ILE A 567 -23.04 -36.67 25.21
C ILE A 567 -24.24 -37.14 26.02
N LYS A 568 -25.28 -36.32 26.03
CA LYS A 568 -26.62 -36.61 26.55
C LYS A 568 -27.65 -36.54 25.43
N GLY A 569 -28.78 -37.20 25.63
CA GLY A 569 -29.91 -37.16 24.69
C GLY A 569 -30.53 -35.77 24.55
N ASN A 570 -30.35 -34.91 25.56
CA ASN A 570 -30.82 -33.52 25.55
C ASN A 570 -29.95 -32.54 24.72
N GLY A 571 -28.88 -33.02 24.08
CA GLY A 571 -27.99 -32.18 23.25
C GLY A 571 -26.80 -31.56 23.98
N GLU A 572 -26.54 -31.94 25.23
CA GLU A 572 -25.35 -31.50 25.96
C GLU A 572 -24.16 -32.45 25.77
N PHE A 573 -22.95 -31.92 25.86
CA PHE A 573 -21.72 -32.70 25.93
C PHE A 573 -20.80 -32.21 27.05
N ALA A 574 -19.89 -33.09 27.46
CA ALA A 574 -18.80 -32.75 28.37
C ALA A 574 -17.52 -33.50 27.98
N MET A 575 -16.38 -32.90 28.30
CA MET A 575 -15.07 -33.52 28.18
C MET A 575 -14.27 -33.34 29.46
N GLY A 576 -13.45 -34.33 29.79
CA GLY A 576 -12.62 -34.22 30.97
C GLY A 576 -11.87 -35.50 31.26
N LYS A 577 -11.56 -35.68 32.54
CA LYS A 577 -10.88 -36.87 33.04
C LYS A 577 -11.57 -37.45 34.27
N LEU A 578 -11.58 -38.77 34.36
CA LEU A 578 -11.86 -39.46 35.60
C LEU A 578 -10.53 -39.71 36.32
N ILE A 579 -10.42 -39.32 37.59
CA ILE A 579 -9.25 -39.60 38.43
C ILE A 579 -9.49 -40.79 39.37
N ALA A 580 -8.41 -41.36 39.92
CA ALA A 580 -8.40 -42.64 40.63
C ALA A 580 -9.33 -42.69 41.86
N SER A 581 -9.82 -41.56 42.35
CA SER A 581 -10.83 -41.45 43.40
C SER A 581 -12.28 -41.57 42.91
N ASN A 582 -12.53 -41.96 41.64
CA ASN A 582 -13.82 -41.90 40.96
C ASN A 582 -14.41 -40.47 40.89
N LYS A 583 -13.56 -39.45 41.02
CA LYS A 583 -13.95 -38.06 40.86
C LYS A 583 -13.87 -37.67 39.39
N TRP A 584 -14.98 -37.13 38.87
CA TRP A 584 -15.04 -36.54 37.54
C TRP A 584 -14.47 -35.13 37.60
N GLU A 585 -13.46 -34.86 36.78
CA GLU A 585 -12.90 -33.52 36.59
C GLU A 585 -13.23 -33.05 35.18
N GLU A 586 -14.16 -32.11 35.10
CA GLU A 586 -14.58 -31.49 33.85
C GLU A 586 -13.52 -30.50 33.38
N LYS A 587 -12.99 -30.74 32.18
CA LYS A 587 -12.10 -29.79 31.47
C LYS A 587 -12.91 -28.89 30.55
N VAL A 588 -13.97 -29.46 29.99
CA VAL A 588 -15.06 -28.78 29.31
C VAL A 588 -16.34 -29.24 30.00
N GLY A 589 -16.94 -28.35 30.77
CA GLY A 589 -18.17 -28.64 31.50
C GLY A 589 -19.36 -28.92 30.58
N TRP A 590 -20.44 -29.42 31.16
CA TRP A 590 -21.69 -29.67 30.44
C TRP A 590 -22.20 -28.39 29.76
N GLN A 591 -22.30 -28.44 28.44
CA GLN A 591 -22.84 -27.35 27.64
C GLN A 591 -23.54 -27.90 26.40
N HIS A 592 -24.50 -27.14 25.89
CA HIS A 592 -25.27 -27.54 24.71
C HIS A 592 -24.44 -27.43 23.43
N SER A 593 -24.62 -28.36 22.49
CA SER A 593 -24.00 -28.30 21.16
C SER A 593 -25.00 -28.62 20.06
N THR A 594 -25.07 -27.73 19.06
CA THR A 594 -25.89 -27.93 17.85
C THR A 594 -25.39 -29.09 16.99
N SER A 595 -24.16 -29.58 17.22
CA SER A 595 -23.62 -30.75 16.52
C SER A 595 -24.29 -32.05 16.97
N ILE A 596 -24.93 -32.09 18.14
CA ILE A 596 -25.59 -33.29 18.67
C ILE A 596 -26.99 -33.41 18.08
N LYS A 597 -27.29 -34.57 17.50
CA LYS A 597 -28.65 -34.96 17.13
C LYS A 597 -29.36 -35.47 18.40
N PRO A 598 -30.40 -34.77 18.89
CA PRO A 598 -31.00 -35.08 20.19
C PRO A 598 -31.81 -36.39 20.19
N GLY A 599 -32.20 -36.83 21.37
CA GLY A 599 -33.01 -38.03 21.62
C GLY A 599 -32.26 -39.33 21.33
N ASN A 600 -32.86 -40.18 20.49
CA ASN A 600 -32.37 -41.51 20.14
C ASN A 600 -31.67 -41.57 18.77
N ASN A 601 -31.25 -40.42 18.25
CA ASN A 601 -30.54 -40.32 16.98
C ASN A 601 -29.08 -40.79 17.11
N ILE A 602 -28.53 -41.28 16.00
CA ILE A 602 -27.14 -41.72 15.93
C ILE A 602 -26.22 -40.49 15.88
N ASN A 603 -25.21 -40.50 16.74
CA ASN A 603 -24.15 -39.49 16.76
C ASN A 603 -22.78 -40.15 16.59
N ARG A 604 -21.91 -39.56 15.77
CA ARG A 604 -20.50 -39.95 15.64
C ARG A 604 -19.67 -39.19 16.67
N LEU A 605 -19.09 -39.89 17.64
CA LEU A 605 -18.12 -39.30 18.55
C LEU A 605 -16.71 -39.63 18.09
N ARG A 606 -15.81 -38.66 18.20
CA ARG A 606 -14.39 -38.85 17.90
C ARG A 606 -13.53 -38.12 18.92
N VAL A 607 -12.57 -38.82 19.51
CA VAL A 607 -11.58 -38.28 20.43
C VAL A 607 -10.19 -38.49 19.83
N VAL A 608 -9.42 -37.40 19.82
CA VAL A 608 -8.04 -37.41 19.34
C VAL A 608 -7.10 -37.07 20.48
N CYS A 609 -6.13 -37.95 20.73
CA CYS A 609 -5.05 -37.73 21.68
C CYS A 609 -3.74 -37.51 20.90
N ASN A 610 -3.08 -36.37 21.13
CA ASN A 610 -1.78 -36.06 20.54
C ASN A 610 -0.91 -35.30 21.53
N GLY A 611 0.15 -35.92 22.03
CA GLY A 611 0.95 -35.37 23.12
C GLY A 611 0.09 -35.12 24.36
N LYS A 612 0.04 -33.87 24.83
CA LYS A 612 -0.80 -33.44 25.97
C LYS A 612 -2.21 -33.04 25.56
N LYS A 613 -2.49 -32.88 24.27
CA LYS A 613 -3.78 -32.38 23.77
C LYS A 613 -4.79 -33.51 23.65
N VAL A 614 -5.99 -33.27 24.16
CA VAL A 614 -7.17 -34.11 24.00
C VAL A 614 -8.25 -33.30 23.29
N ILE A 615 -8.71 -33.78 22.14
CA ILE A 615 -9.65 -33.06 21.27
C ILE A 615 -10.90 -33.91 21.05
N GLY A 616 -12.07 -33.31 21.25
CA GLY A 616 -13.36 -33.96 21.04
C GLY A 616 -14.07 -33.43 19.82
N TRP A 617 -14.68 -34.34 19.07
CA TRP A 617 -15.47 -34.08 17.88
C TRP A 617 -16.80 -34.83 17.96
N ILE A 618 -17.87 -34.18 17.53
CA ILE A 618 -19.22 -34.74 17.45
C ILE A 618 -19.74 -34.48 16.05
N ASN A 619 -20.17 -35.53 15.34
CA ASN A 619 -20.71 -35.46 13.98
C ASN A 619 -19.83 -34.65 13.01
N GLY A 620 -18.50 -34.77 13.14
CA GLY A 620 -17.54 -34.07 12.29
C GLY A 620 -17.20 -32.64 12.72
N GLN A 621 -17.82 -32.10 13.78
CA GLN A 621 -17.51 -30.77 14.32
C GLN A 621 -16.69 -30.87 15.60
N ARG A 622 -15.62 -30.08 15.74
CA ARG A 622 -14.84 -30.01 17.00
C ARG A 622 -15.67 -29.33 18.08
N VAL A 623 -15.83 -29.99 19.22
CA VAL A 623 -16.62 -29.50 20.34
C VAL A 623 -15.78 -29.06 21.54
N GLY A 624 -14.55 -29.56 21.67
CA GLY A 624 -13.66 -29.13 22.75
C GLY A 624 -12.22 -29.55 22.56
N ILE A 625 -11.32 -28.86 23.26
CA ILE A 625 -9.90 -29.17 23.37
C ILE A 625 -9.42 -28.82 24.78
N PHE A 626 -8.59 -29.67 25.37
CA PHE A 626 -7.85 -29.34 26.59
C PHE A 626 -6.46 -29.98 26.57
N GLU A 627 -5.54 -29.42 27.34
CA GLU A 627 -4.22 -29.98 27.58
C GLU A 627 -4.15 -30.61 28.98
N ASP A 628 -3.65 -31.83 29.07
CA ASP A 628 -3.45 -32.54 30.33
C ASP A 628 -2.41 -33.65 30.16
N ASP A 629 -1.46 -33.75 31.10
CA ASP A 629 -0.39 -34.75 31.10
C ASP A 629 -0.55 -35.84 32.17
N SER A 630 -1.71 -35.90 32.83
CA SER A 630 -1.99 -36.95 33.82
C SER A 630 -1.99 -38.34 33.18
N TYR A 631 -2.55 -38.45 31.96
CA TYR A 631 -2.59 -39.68 31.18
C TYR A 631 -1.92 -39.46 29.83
N THR A 632 -0.72 -40.01 29.65
CA THR A 632 0.09 -39.87 28.43
C THR A 632 -0.09 -41.02 27.45
N SER A 633 -0.63 -42.14 27.91
CA SER A 633 -0.89 -43.32 27.08
C SER A 633 -1.95 -44.22 27.71
N GLY A 634 -2.58 -45.08 26.91
CA GLY A 634 -3.52 -46.08 27.40
C GLY A 634 -4.36 -46.69 26.27
N LYS A 635 -5.52 -47.22 26.64
CA LYS A 635 -6.46 -47.88 25.74
C LYS A 635 -7.67 -47.02 25.43
N ILE A 636 -8.47 -47.49 24.49
CA ILE A 636 -9.74 -46.90 24.09
C ILE A 636 -10.92 -47.72 24.61
N GLY A 637 -12.08 -47.10 24.66
CA GLY A 637 -13.30 -47.79 25.03
C GLY A 637 -14.54 -46.92 24.92
N VAL A 638 -15.68 -47.53 25.18
CA VAL A 638 -16.98 -46.87 25.20
C VAL A 638 -17.60 -46.94 26.59
N ILE A 639 -18.43 -45.96 26.91
CA ILE A 639 -18.98 -45.76 28.25
C ILE A 639 -20.45 -45.36 28.21
N SER A 640 -21.24 -45.85 29.16
CA SER A 640 -22.56 -45.29 29.48
C SER A 640 -22.70 -45.10 30.98
N LEU A 641 -23.30 -43.97 31.39
CA LEU A 641 -23.53 -43.59 32.79
C LEU A 641 -24.97 -43.84 33.19
N ARG A 642 -25.17 -43.92 34.50
CA ARG A 642 -26.51 -43.88 35.11
C ARG A 642 -27.07 -42.45 35.05
N GLY A 643 -28.36 -42.30 34.71
CA GLY A 643 -29.11 -41.05 34.88
C GLY A 643 -29.77 -40.94 36.27
N SER A 644 -30.82 -40.12 36.37
CA SER A 644 -31.61 -39.90 37.60
C SER A 644 -32.24 -41.19 38.15
N ASP A 645 -32.75 -42.05 37.27
CA ASP A 645 -33.54 -43.24 37.65
C ASP A 645 -32.82 -44.53 37.24
N ASP A 646 -32.78 -44.80 35.93
CA ASP A 646 -32.08 -45.91 35.27
C ASP A 646 -31.04 -45.37 34.25
N GLY A 647 -29.93 -46.09 34.05
CA GLY A 647 -28.95 -45.71 33.02
C GLY A 647 -29.45 -45.90 31.59
N ALA A 648 -28.91 -45.10 30.65
CA ALA A 648 -29.23 -45.25 29.24
C ALA A 648 -28.82 -46.62 28.70
N ALA A 649 -29.73 -47.23 27.94
CA ALA A 649 -29.42 -48.34 27.07
C ALA A 649 -28.86 -47.78 25.76
N VAL A 650 -27.63 -48.17 25.41
CA VAL A 650 -26.86 -47.53 24.33
C VAL A 650 -26.23 -48.59 23.43
N TYR A 651 -26.36 -48.38 22.12
CA TYR A 651 -25.60 -49.09 21.10
C TYR A 651 -24.37 -48.30 20.67
N PHE A 652 -23.28 -49.02 20.48
CA PHE A 652 -22.04 -48.53 19.89
C PHE A 652 -21.75 -49.32 18.61
N ASP A 653 -21.39 -48.62 17.54
CA ASP A 653 -21.16 -49.21 16.23
C ASP A 653 -20.07 -48.46 15.44
N ASN A 654 -19.61 -49.03 14.32
CA ASN A 654 -18.64 -48.46 13.39
C ASN A 654 -17.40 -47.90 14.09
N VAL A 655 -16.83 -48.64 15.04
CA VAL A 655 -15.65 -48.20 15.78
C VAL A 655 -14.46 -48.15 14.84
N ILE A 656 -13.77 -47.00 14.81
CA ILE A 656 -12.54 -46.81 14.06
C ILE A 656 -11.47 -46.30 15.01
N PHE A 657 -10.35 -47.00 15.06
CA PHE A 657 -9.18 -46.62 15.84
C PHE A 657 -7.97 -46.54 14.92
N LYS A 658 -7.31 -45.38 14.92
CA LYS A 658 -6.14 -45.12 14.10
C LYS A 658 -4.96 -44.63 14.93
N THR A 659 -3.75 -45.00 14.53
CA THR A 659 -2.49 -44.58 15.19
C THR A 659 -1.53 -43.92 14.21
N LYS A 660 -0.47 -43.29 14.74
CA LYS A 660 0.66 -42.82 13.94
C LYS A 660 1.46 -44.04 13.45
N PRO A 661 2.20 -43.92 12.34
CA PRO A 661 3.21 -44.89 11.96
C PRO A 661 4.22 -45.05 13.10
N GLU A 662 4.55 -46.29 13.45
CA GLU A 662 5.63 -46.61 14.41
C GLU A 662 7.01 -46.26 13.86
#